data_AF-A0A444V0N3-F1
#
_entry.id   AF-A0A444V0N3-F1
#
_cell.length_a   1.000
_cell.length_b   1.000
_cell.length_c   1.000
_cell.angle_alpha   90.00
_cell.angle_beta   90.00
_cell.angle_gamma   90.00
#
_symmetry.space_group_name_H-M   'P 1'
#
loop_
_entity.id
_entity.type
_entity.pdbx_description
1 polymer ?
#
loop_
_entity_poly.entity_id
_entity_poly.type
_entity_poly.pdbx_seq_one_letter_code
_entity_poly.pdbx_strand_id
1 'polypeptide(L)'
;MDHVIHLMDIAIIATDLALYFKKRTMFQKIVDLSKTYEDDNKWVDFLSLETTRKEIVMAMMMTACDLSAITKPWEVQSKVALSVAAEFWEQGDLERTVLDQQPIEFSRFHEAILPMYDGLLNNRKEWKAQADVYDEKMKAVEEEKKKKEEAEAAKAQDGTIADLLKGENRSEDVVGPNVKYCLQKSLDPEDVGCYLNPGQNDSLQECGFNATAKTILVIHGWTMSGMFEKWLQKLVSAIQEREKEANVLVVDWINLAHQVYPDAVNHTKTVGHDIAKFLEWLKDELNLPLQNVHMIGYSLGAHVAGYAGNYVNGTIGRITGLDPAGPMFEGVDSDSRLSPDDADFVDVLHTYTREALGVSIGIQQPVGHIDIYPNGGDSQPGCGLSDILGTMAYRGFGEAVKCEHERSVYLFIDSLLNKDHQSFAYRCTDPSRFKKGICLSCRKNRCNNLGYNIKKMRNRRNSKMYLKTRADMPFGGYHYQMKMHVFSKADGEDKDPTFFVKLYGAHNDTKDHSVDLPDKIGLNFTNSFLVFTEEDIGDLLKIKLSWEGAPKSWFSIWKKMKSVLYSGGTKENQVLEVRRIRVKCGETQKKFTFCAEDPTATKITPGNEITFVKCRDGWEVKPRKSLTPVLSNGGSLLLYPKDWVSKIIFYRLIR
;
A
#
# COMPACT_ATOMS: atom_id res chain seq x y z
N MET A 1 -23.92 10.20 -7.78
CA MET A 1 -23.69 9.03 -6.92
C MET A 1 -24.75 7.97 -7.18
N ASP A 2 -26.04 8.29 -7.09
CA ASP A 2 -27.14 7.35 -7.38
C ASP A 2 -27.10 6.73 -8.79
N HIS A 3 -26.71 7.51 -9.81
CA HIS A 3 -26.54 6.98 -11.17
C HIS A 3 -25.37 5.99 -11.29
N VAL A 4 -24.31 6.17 -10.50
CA VAL A 4 -23.11 5.32 -10.50
C VAL A 4 -23.37 4.02 -9.74
N ILE A 5 -24.10 4.10 -8.63
CA ILE A 5 -24.55 2.92 -7.87
C ILE A 5 -25.51 2.08 -8.72
N HIS A 6 -26.45 2.73 -9.41
CA HIS A 6 -27.36 2.04 -10.34
C HIS A 6 -26.61 1.36 -11.49
N LEU A 7 -25.60 2.02 -12.08
CA LEU A 7 -24.74 1.43 -13.10
C LEU A 7 -23.90 0.26 -12.55
N MET A 8 -23.40 0.36 -11.32
CA MET A 8 -22.72 -0.75 -10.64
C MET A 8 -23.66 -1.93 -10.38
N ASP A 9 -24.88 -1.68 -9.91
CA ASP A 9 -25.89 -2.73 -9.72
C ASP A 9 -26.20 -3.42 -11.05
N ILE A 10 -26.36 -2.68 -12.16
CA ILE A 10 -26.56 -3.25 -13.49
C ILE A 10 -25.35 -4.09 -13.93
N ALA A 11 -24.13 -3.60 -13.71
CA ALA A 11 -22.90 -4.30 -14.08
C ALA A 11 -22.67 -5.58 -13.25
N ILE A 12 -22.98 -5.55 -11.96
CA ILE A 12 -22.92 -6.73 -11.08
C ILE A 12 -23.99 -7.74 -11.49
N ILE A 13 -25.23 -7.29 -11.75
CA ILE A 13 -26.33 -8.15 -12.23
C ILE A 13 -26.00 -8.80 -13.59
N ALA A 14 -25.20 -8.13 -14.43
CA ALA A 14 -24.77 -8.66 -15.72
C ALA A 14 -23.79 -9.85 -15.62
N THR A 15 -23.11 -9.99 -14.49
CA THR A 15 -22.14 -11.08 -14.24
C THR A 15 -22.78 -12.33 -13.60
N ASP A 16 -24.05 -12.25 -13.17
CA ASP A 16 -24.79 -13.37 -12.57
C ASP A 16 -25.64 -14.11 -13.62
N LEU A 17 -25.21 -15.33 -13.97
CA LEU A 17 -25.90 -16.18 -14.96
C LEU A 17 -27.32 -16.59 -14.53
N ALA A 18 -27.62 -16.69 -13.23
CA ALA A 18 -28.96 -17.08 -12.76
C ALA A 18 -29.96 -15.93 -12.97
N LEU A 19 -29.51 -14.68 -12.84
CA LEU A 19 -30.29 -13.48 -13.19
C LEU A 19 -30.40 -13.27 -14.71
N TYR A 20 -29.38 -13.67 -15.49
CA TYR A 20 -29.43 -13.73 -16.97
C TYR A 20 -30.63 -14.54 -17.46
N PHE A 21 -30.80 -15.77 -16.96
CA PHE A 21 -31.87 -16.66 -17.43
C PHE A 21 -33.27 -16.08 -17.17
N LYS A 22 -33.44 -15.28 -16.11
CA LYS A 22 -34.72 -14.60 -15.82
C LYS A 22 -35.04 -13.47 -16.81
N LYS A 23 -34.04 -12.84 -17.43
CA LYS A 23 -34.21 -11.71 -18.36
C LYS A 23 -34.12 -12.12 -19.84
N ARG A 24 -33.73 -13.36 -20.15
CA ARG A 24 -33.57 -13.90 -21.51
C ARG A 24 -34.77 -13.68 -22.42
N THR A 25 -35.99 -13.90 -21.93
CA THR A 25 -37.22 -13.73 -22.74
C THR A 25 -37.46 -12.26 -23.11
N MET A 26 -37.09 -11.32 -22.24
CA MET A 26 -37.22 -9.89 -22.49
C MET A 26 -36.15 -9.41 -23.47
N PHE A 27 -34.91 -9.90 -23.33
CA PHE A 27 -33.84 -9.63 -24.29
C PHE A 27 -34.15 -10.19 -25.68
N GLN A 28 -34.65 -11.43 -25.76
CA GLN A 28 -35.03 -12.06 -27.03
C GLN A 28 -36.07 -11.23 -27.78
N LYS A 29 -37.08 -10.70 -27.07
CA LYS A 29 -38.07 -9.79 -27.67
C LYS A 29 -37.45 -8.51 -28.21
N ILE A 30 -36.48 -7.92 -27.49
CA ILE A 30 -35.75 -6.73 -27.94
C ILE A 30 -34.95 -7.05 -29.21
N VAL A 31 -34.26 -8.19 -29.26
CA VAL A 31 -33.49 -8.65 -30.43
C VAL A 31 -34.41 -8.96 -31.62
N ASP A 32 -35.58 -9.55 -31.39
CA ASP A 32 -36.52 -9.83 -32.49
C ASP A 32 -37.16 -8.54 -33.02
N LEU A 33 -37.38 -7.54 -32.16
CA LEU A 33 -37.76 -6.19 -32.56
C LEU A 33 -36.64 -5.47 -33.33
N SER A 34 -35.36 -5.75 -33.06
CA SER A 34 -34.27 -5.12 -33.81
C SER A 34 -34.30 -5.48 -35.29
N LYS A 35 -34.75 -6.70 -35.60
CA LYS A 35 -34.85 -7.21 -36.98
C LYS A 35 -35.94 -6.53 -37.80
N THR A 36 -36.82 -5.74 -37.19
CA THR A 36 -37.90 -5.02 -37.89
C THR A 36 -37.53 -3.58 -38.26
N TYR A 37 -36.33 -3.11 -37.86
CA TYR A 37 -35.83 -1.78 -38.22
C TYR A 37 -34.82 -1.91 -39.38
N GLU A 38 -35.03 -1.14 -40.45
CA GLU A 38 -34.12 -1.07 -41.60
C GLU A 38 -33.03 0.00 -41.46
N ASP A 39 -33.15 0.90 -40.47
CA ASP A 39 -32.25 2.03 -40.23
C ASP A 39 -31.67 1.96 -38.80
N ASP A 40 -30.34 1.83 -38.72
CA ASP A 40 -29.59 1.68 -37.48
C ASP A 40 -29.79 2.86 -36.53
N ASN A 41 -29.99 4.08 -37.04
CA ASN A 41 -30.19 5.26 -36.20
C ASN A 41 -31.55 5.21 -35.49
N LYS A 42 -32.59 4.75 -36.19
CA LYS A 42 -33.93 4.57 -35.61
C LYS A 42 -33.96 3.44 -34.58
N TRP A 43 -33.15 2.41 -34.79
CA TRP A 43 -32.96 1.34 -33.82
C TRP A 43 -32.26 1.85 -32.55
N VAL A 44 -31.17 2.61 -32.68
CA VAL A 44 -30.44 3.20 -31.56
C VAL A 44 -31.32 4.17 -30.76
N ASP A 45 -32.12 4.98 -31.45
CA ASP A 45 -33.10 5.87 -30.80
C ASP A 45 -34.16 5.06 -30.04
N PHE A 46 -34.75 4.04 -30.69
CA PHE A 46 -35.69 3.13 -30.04
C PHE A 46 -35.09 2.50 -28.79
N LEU A 47 -33.83 2.03 -28.85
CA LEU A 47 -33.14 1.39 -27.73
C LEU A 47 -32.82 2.37 -26.59
N SER A 48 -32.50 3.61 -26.93
CA SER A 48 -32.02 4.64 -25.99
C SER A 48 -33.14 5.42 -25.31
N LEU A 49 -34.35 5.41 -25.88
CA LEU A 49 -35.53 6.10 -25.36
C LEU A 49 -36.09 5.47 -24.08
N GLU A 50 -35.82 4.19 -23.83
CA GLU A 50 -36.27 3.51 -22.60
C GLU A 50 -35.11 2.88 -21.85
N THR A 51 -34.94 3.32 -20.60
CA THR A 51 -33.85 2.92 -19.71
C THR A 51 -33.78 1.41 -19.54
N THR A 52 -34.93 0.74 -19.35
CA THR A 52 -35.01 -0.71 -19.17
C THR A 52 -34.44 -1.50 -20.36
N ARG A 53 -34.69 -1.05 -21.60
CA ARG A 53 -34.19 -1.72 -22.81
C ARG A 53 -32.68 -1.56 -22.94
N LYS A 54 -32.19 -0.34 -22.72
CA LYS A 54 -30.76 -0.03 -22.71
C LYS A 54 -30.01 -0.85 -21.65
N GLU A 55 -30.55 -0.94 -20.44
CA GLU A 55 -29.94 -1.68 -19.32
C GLU A 55 -29.89 -3.19 -19.58
N ILE A 56 -30.94 -3.76 -20.18
CA ILE A 56 -30.96 -5.18 -20.53
C ILE A 56 -29.92 -5.48 -21.61
N VAL A 57 -29.84 -4.67 -22.66
CA VAL A 57 -28.85 -4.89 -23.74
C VAL A 57 -27.43 -4.71 -23.24
N MET A 58 -27.17 -3.69 -22.41
CA MET A 58 -25.87 -3.49 -21.76
C MET A 58 -25.48 -4.69 -20.90
N ALA A 59 -26.39 -5.20 -20.07
CA ALA A 59 -26.11 -6.36 -19.23
C ALA A 59 -25.79 -7.61 -20.09
N MET A 60 -26.54 -7.86 -21.15
CA MET A 60 -26.30 -9.03 -22.03
C MET A 60 -24.98 -8.93 -22.79
N MET A 61 -24.59 -7.73 -23.23
CA MET A 61 -23.29 -7.49 -23.87
C MET A 61 -22.12 -7.74 -22.93
N MET A 62 -22.24 -7.33 -21.66
CA MET A 62 -21.23 -7.60 -20.64
C MET A 62 -21.07 -9.12 -20.39
N THR A 63 -22.18 -9.85 -20.22
CA THR A 63 -22.14 -11.32 -20.08
C THR A 63 -21.51 -11.99 -21.30
N ALA A 64 -21.80 -11.51 -22.51
CA ALA A 64 -21.22 -12.04 -23.75
C ALA A 64 -19.71 -11.79 -23.84
N CYS A 65 -19.23 -10.61 -23.39
CA CYS A 65 -17.80 -10.31 -23.29
C CYS A 65 -17.10 -11.24 -22.29
N ASP A 66 -17.70 -11.50 -21.13
CA ASP A 66 -17.14 -12.38 -20.10
C ASP A 66 -17.06 -13.84 -20.59
N LEU A 67 -18.13 -14.34 -21.21
CA LEU A 67 -18.14 -15.69 -21.81
C LEU A 67 -17.12 -15.80 -22.96
N SER A 68 -17.00 -14.76 -23.80
CA SER A 68 -16.02 -14.71 -24.88
C SER A 68 -14.59 -14.73 -24.33
N ALA A 69 -14.31 -14.00 -23.25
CA ALA A 69 -13.00 -13.99 -22.60
C ALA A 69 -12.64 -15.38 -22.06
N ILE A 70 -13.57 -16.09 -21.42
CA ILE A 70 -13.33 -17.42 -20.84
C ILE A 70 -13.14 -18.52 -21.91
N THR A 71 -13.66 -18.31 -23.12
CA THR A 71 -13.48 -19.27 -24.24
C THR A 71 -12.16 -19.14 -24.98
N LYS A 72 -11.39 -18.08 -24.75
CA LYS A 72 -10.10 -17.90 -25.40
C LYS A 72 -9.08 -18.90 -24.85
N PRO A 73 -8.21 -19.50 -25.69
CA PRO A 73 -7.30 -20.57 -25.31
C PRO A 73 -6.03 -20.00 -24.67
N TRP A 74 -6.18 -19.14 -23.67
CA TRP A 74 -5.04 -18.50 -23.01
C TRP A 74 -4.69 -19.37 -21.81
N GLU A 75 -3.49 -19.95 -21.79
CA GLU A 75 -3.06 -20.92 -20.77
C GLU A 75 -3.21 -20.35 -19.34
N VAL A 76 -2.97 -19.04 -19.19
CA VAL A 76 -3.13 -18.30 -17.94
C VAL A 76 -4.60 -18.20 -17.53
N GLN A 77 -5.52 -17.87 -18.45
CA GLN A 77 -6.95 -17.80 -18.12
C GLN A 77 -7.56 -19.17 -17.84
N SER A 78 -7.07 -20.26 -18.46
CA SER A 78 -7.51 -21.61 -18.12
C SER A 78 -7.15 -21.99 -16.69
N LYS A 79 -5.97 -21.60 -16.21
CA LYS A 79 -5.53 -21.83 -14.82
C LYS A 79 -6.36 -21.02 -13.84
N VAL A 80 -6.67 -19.76 -14.17
CA VAL A 80 -7.55 -18.89 -13.37
C VAL A 80 -8.98 -19.44 -13.33
N ALA A 81 -9.56 -19.82 -14.48
CA ALA A 81 -10.91 -20.36 -14.55
C ALA A 81 -11.05 -21.70 -13.80
N LEU A 82 -10.04 -22.56 -13.83
CA LEU A 82 -10.00 -23.80 -13.04
C LEU A 82 -9.91 -23.53 -11.53
N SER A 83 -9.14 -22.51 -11.14
CA SER A 83 -9.00 -22.11 -9.72
C SER A 83 -10.30 -21.52 -9.17
N VAL A 84 -10.93 -20.63 -9.94
CA VAL A 84 -12.25 -20.06 -9.60
C VAL A 84 -13.31 -21.16 -9.56
N ALA A 85 -13.32 -22.09 -10.52
CA ALA A 85 -14.24 -23.21 -10.51
C ALA A 85 -14.04 -24.10 -9.27
N ALA A 86 -12.80 -24.43 -8.90
CA ALA A 86 -12.51 -25.21 -7.70
C ALA A 86 -13.01 -24.52 -6.42
N GLU A 87 -12.87 -23.20 -6.34
CA GLU A 87 -13.33 -22.37 -5.22
C GLU A 87 -14.86 -22.37 -5.07
N PHE A 88 -15.61 -22.27 -6.18
CA PHE A 88 -17.07 -22.37 -6.16
C PHE A 88 -17.57 -23.75 -5.71
N TRP A 89 -16.86 -24.82 -6.07
CA TRP A 89 -17.18 -26.17 -5.61
C TRP A 89 -16.91 -26.36 -4.12
N GLU A 90 -15.77 -25.85 -3.63
CA GLU A 90 -15.40 -25.93 -2.22
C GLU A 90 -16.35 -25.09 -1.34
N GLN A 91 -16.76 -23.92 -1.82
CA GLN A 91 -17.77 -23.09 -1.14
C GLN A 91 -19.15 -23.77 -1.12
N GLY A 92 -19.58 -24.38 -2.23
CA GLY A 92 -20.85 -25.12 -2.28
C GLY A 92 -20.86 -26.36 -1.36
N ASP A 93 -19.72 -27.04 -1.23
CA ASP A 93 -19.56 -28.15 -0.29
C ASP A 93 -19.55 -27.65 1.17
N LEU A 94 -18.98 -26.47 1.45
CA LEU A 94 -19.04 -25.82 2.77
C LEU A 94 -20.47 -25.40 3.16
N GLU A 95 -21.21 -24.80 2.23
CA GLU A 95 -22.60 -24.39 2.44
C GLU A 95 -23.51 -25.59 2.75
N ARG A 96 -23.24 -26.73 2.10
CA ARG A 96 -23.97 -27.99 2.31
C ARG A 96 -23.60 -28.69 3.62
N THR A 97 -22.34 -28.64 4.04
CA THR A 97 -21.85 -29.39 5.21
C THR A 97 -21.90 -28.61 6.52
N VAL A 98 -21.78 -27.28 6.48
CA VAL A 98 -21.68 -26.42 7.67
C VAL A 98 -22.97 -25.64 7.93
N LEU A 99 -23.69 -25.23 6.88
CA LEU A 99 -24.83 -24.32 7.01
C LEU A 99 -26.20 -25.00 6.84
N ASP A 100 -26.23 -26.30 6.49
CA ASP A 100 -27.46 -27.08 6.21
C ASP A 100 -28.40 -26.38 5.21
N GLN A 101 -27.81 -25.58 4.31
CA GLN A 101 -28.50 -24.88 3.23
C GLN A 101 -28.38 -25.72 1.96
N GLN A 102 -29.46 -25.87 1.20
CA GLN A 102 -29.36 -26.40 -0.15
C GLN A 102 -28.64 -25.37 -1.03
N PRO A 103 -27.46 -25.69 -1.60
CA PRO A 103 -26.85 -24.84 -2.60
C PRO A 103 -27.82 -24.71 -3.79
N ILE A 104 -27.86 -23.54 -4.41
CA ILE A 104 -28.64 -23.34 -5.64
C ILE A 104 -28.07 -24.31 -6.67
N GLU A 105 -28.85 -25.31 -7.10
CA GLU A 105 -28.43 -26.19 -8.18
C GLU A 105 -28.18 -25.35 -9.43
N PHE A 106 -26.90 -25.11 -9.77
CA PHE A 106 -26.52 -25.07 -11.17
C PHE A 106 -26.74 -26.48 -11.69
N SER A 107 -27.98 -26.72 -12.12
CA SER A 107 -28.43 -27.93 -12.78
C SER A 107 -27.34 -28.42 -13.74
N ARG A 108 -26.66 -29.51 -13.36
CA ARG A 108 -25.96 -30.35 -14.32
C ARG A 108 -27.01 -30.70 -15.39
N PHE A 109 -26.83 -30.12 -16.58
CA PHE A 109 -27.59 -30.43 -17.81
C PHE A 109 -29.05 -29.99 -17.86
N HIS A 110 -29.38 -28.73 -17.51
CA HIS A 110 -30.65 -28.18 -17.98
C HIS A 110 -30.61 -28.06 -19.51
N GLU A 111 -31.57 -28.67 -20.23
CA GLU A 111 -31.59 -28.74 -21.70
C GLU A 111 -31.42 -27.37 -22.37
N ALA A 112 -31.93 -26.30 -21.74
CA ALA A 112 -31.80 -24.93 -22.21
C ALA A 112 -30.36 -24.35 -22.24
N ILE A 113 -29.38 -25.00 -21.60
CA ILE A 113 -27.98 -24.56 -21.47
C ILE A 113 -27.05 -25.37 -22.41
N LEU A 114 -27.44 -26.58 -22.82
CA LEU A 114 -26.66 -27.44 -23.72
C LEU A 114 -26.19 -26.73 -25.01
N PRO A 115 -27.02 -25.94 -25.71
CA PRO A 115 -26.57 -25.24 -26.92
C PRO A 115 -25.45 -24.23 -26.66
N MET A 116 -25.44 -23.61 -25.47
CA MET A 116 -24.39 -22.68 -25.08
C MET A 116 -23.11 -23.45 -24.74
N TYR A 117 -23.21 -24.52 -23.96
CA TYR A 117 -22.07 -25.38 -23.62
C TYR A 117 -21.39 -25.97 -24.87
N ASP A 118 -22.18 -26.48 -25.82
CA ASP A 118 -21.67 -27.01 -27.09
C ASP A 118 -21.01 -25.91 -27.95
N GLY A 119 -21.58 -24.69 -27.94
CA GLY A 119 -20.99 -23.51 -28.58
C GLY A 119 -19.64 -23.12 -27.97
N LEU A 120 -19.52 -23.13 -26.64
CA LEU A 120 -18.25 -22.84 -25.94
C LEU A 120 -17.17 -23.89 -26.27
N LEU A 121 -17.55 -25.17 -26.35
CA LEU A 121 -16.63 -26.26 -26.72
C LEU A 121 -16.17 -26.17 -28.18
N ASN A 122 -17.07 -25.82 -29.10
CA ASN A 122 -16.71 -25.62 -30.51
C ASN A 122 -15.80 -24.42 -30.70
N ASN A 123 -16.11 -23.27 -30.08
CA ASN A 123 -15.23 -22.09 -30.11
C ASN A 123 -13.85 -22.41 -29.54
N ARG A 124 -13.77 -23.14 -28.42
CA ARG A 124 -12.48 -23.54 -27.83
C ARG A 124 -11.65 -24.39 -28.80
N LYS A 125 -12.27 -25.29 -29.57
CA LYS A 125 -11.57 -26.10 -30.58
C LYS A 125 -11.06 -25.24 -31.73
N GLU A 126 -11.88 -24.33 -32.26
CA GLU A 126 -11.48 -23.43 -33.35
C GLU A 126 -10.33 -22.50 -32.94
N TRP A 127 -10.44 -21.90 -31.76
CA TRP A 127 -9.38 -21.03 -31.25
C TRP A 127 -8.09 -21.78 -30.94
N LYS A 128 -8.16 -23.03 -30.48
CA LYS A 128 -6.97 -23.86 -30.29
C LYS A 128 -6.29 -24.14 -31.63
N ALA A 129 -7.04 -24.47 -32.67
CA ALA A 129 -6.47 -24.66 -34.01
C ALA A 129 -5.83 -23.37 -34.56
N GLN A 130 -6.40 -22.19 -34.28
CA GLN A 130 -5.80 -20.91 -34.67
C GLN A 130 -4.55 -20.56 -33.86
N ALA A 131 -4.51 -20.91 -32.57
CA ALA A 131 -3.33 -20.74 -31.72
C ALA A 131 -2.18 -21.62 -32.21
N ASP A 132 -2.45 -22.89 -32.54
CA ASP A 132 -1.44 -23.82 -33.08
C ASP A 132 -0.85 -23.27 -34.40
N VAL A 133 -1.69 -22.72 -35.30
CA VAL A 133 -1.24 -22.08 -36.56
C VAL A 133 -0.42 -20.81 -36.30
N TYR A 134 -0.76 -20.03 -35.28
CA TYR A 134 0.00 -18.82 -34.91
C TYR A 134 1.36 -19.18 -34.34
N ASP A 135 1.44 -20.19 -33.46
CA ASP A 135 2.67 -20.66 -32.85
C ASP A 135 3.63 -21.26 -33.90
N GLU A 136 3.11 -21.98 -34.89
CA GLU A 136 3.89 -22.44 -36.05
C GLU A 136 4.44 -21.28 -36.88
N LYS A 137 3.65 -20.22 -37.12
CA LYS A 137 4.11 -19.01 -37.82
C LYS A 137 5.18 -18.27 -37.01
N MET A 138 5.03 -18.15 -35.70
CA MET A 138 6.00 -17.48 -34.84
C MET A 138 7.33 -18.25 -34.79
N LYS A 139 7.28 -19.59 -34.71
CA LYS A 139 8.48 -20.44 -34.82
C LYS A 139 9.20 -20.26 -36.17
N ALA A 140 8.45 -20.21 -37.27
CA ALA A 140 9.05 -19.98 -38.59
C ALA A 140 9.72 -18.60 -38.70
N VAL A 141 9.11 -17.56 -38.13
CA VAL A 141 9.68 -16.20 -38.07
C VAL A 141 10.94 -16.17 -37.20
N GLU A 142 10.94 -16.89 -36.08
CA GLU A 142 12.09 -16.98 -35.18
C GLU A 142 13.26 -17.75 -35.80
N GLU A 143 12.99 -18.83 -36.55
CA GLU A 143 14.00 -19.54 -37.33
C GLU A 143 14.57 -18.69 -38.49
N GLU A 144 13.75 -17.89 -39.18
CA GLU A 144 14.23 -16.95 -40.19
C GLU A 144 15.09 -15.83 -39.58
N LYS A 145 14.71 -15.35 -38.40
CA LYS A 145 15.48 -14.34 -37.67
C LYS A 145 16.84 -14.90 -37.25
N LYS A 146 16.87 -16.13 -36.76
CA LYS A 146 18.11 -16.83 -36.40
C LYS A 146 19.03 -17.04 -37.61
N LYS A 147 18.47 -17.41 -38.77
CA LYS A 147 19.25 -17.52 -40.03
C LYS A 147 19.79 -16.18 -40.52
N LYS A 148 19.06 -15.07 -40.30
CA LYS A 148 19.55 -13.72 -40.63
C LYS A 148 20.67 -13.28 -39.69
N GLU A 149 20.54 -13.55 -38.39
CA GLU A 149 21.58 -13.28 -37.39
C GLU A 149 22.85 -14.10 -37.65
N GLU A 150 22.72 -15.38 -38.03
CA GLU A 150 23.86 -16.24 -38.42
C GLU A 150 24.53 -15.76 -39.73
N ALA A 151 23.75 -15.26 -40.71
CA ALA A 151 24.30 -14.70 -41.96
C ALA A 151 24.98 -13.33 -41.77
N GLU A 152 24.49 -12.51 -40.82
CA GLU A 152 25.15 -11.26 -40.43
C GLU A 152 26.44 -11.52 -39.63
N ALA A 153 26.44 -12.54 -38.76
CA ALA A 153 27.65 -12.99 -38.06
C ALA A 153 28.71 -13.55 -39.03
N ALA A 154 28.31 -14.29 -40.07
CA ALA A 154 29.23 -14.77 -41.11
C ALA A 154 29.82 -13.63 -41.96
N LYS A 155 29.05 -12.56 -42.23
CA LYS A 155 29.54 -11.35 -42.91
C LYS A 155 30.48 -10.52 -42.04
N ALA A 156 30.32 -10.55 -40.72
CA ALA A 156 31.23 -9.90 -39.78
C ALA A 156 32.58 -10.62 -39.66
N GLN A 157 32.66 -11.91 -40.01
CA GLN A 157 33.89 -12.72 -39.97
C GLN A 157 34.78 -12.58 -41.22
N ASP A 158 34.26 -12.10 -42.35
CA ASP A 158 35.02 -11.96 -43.61
C ASP A 158 35.66 -10.55 -43.77
N GLY A 159 35.53 -9.68 -42.75
CA GLY A 159 35.96 -8.28 -42.79
C GLY A 159 37.28 -7.95 -42.08
N THR A 160 37.88 -8.86 -41.31
CA THR A 160 39.05 -8.52 -40.46
C THR A 160 39.98 -9.72 -40.24
N ILE A 161 40.64 -10.19 -41.30
CA ILE A 161 41.83 -11.03 -41.20
C ILE A 161 42.95 -10.38 -42.03
N ALA A 162 43.61 -9.37 -41.44
CA ALA A 162 44.89 -8.88 -41.96
C ALA A 162 45.77 -8.21 -40.90
N ASP A 163 45.18 -7.69 -39.81
CA ASP A 163 45.97 -7.04 -38.76
C ASP A 163 45.77 -7.75 -37.42
N LEU A 164 46.89 -8.02 -36.74
CA LEU A 164 47.02 -8.50 -35.35
C LEU A 164 47.19 -10.01 -35.13
N LEU A 165 48.09 -10.63 -35.91
CA LEU A 165 48.94 -11.71 -35.36
C LEU A 165 50.15 -11.09 -34.64
N LYS A 166 49.99 -10.60 -33.41
CA LYS A 166 51.08 -10.49 -32.43
C LYS A 166 50.56 -10.53 -30.99
N GLY A 167 50.98 -11.55 -30.24
CA GLY A 167 51.39 -11.39 -28.84
C GLY A 167 50.41 -11.81 -27.74
N GLU A 168 50.53 -13.08 -27.34
CA GLU A 168 50.62 -13.59 -25.96
C GLU A 168 49.57 -13.25 -24.86
N ASN A 169 48.95 -14.33 -24.37
CA ASN A 169 48.56 -14.64 -22.98
C ASN A 169 48.04 -13.51 -22.08
N ARG A 170 46.72 -13.42 -21.95
CA ARG A 170 46.05 -13.10 -20.67
C ARG A 170 44.86 -14.02 -20.44
N SER A 171 44.69 -14.34 -19.16
CA SER A 171 43.69 -15.20 -18.53
C SER A 171 42.26 -14.99 -19.03
N GLU A 172 41.50 -16.09 -19.05
CA GLU A 172 40.05 -16.15 -19.28
C GLU A 172 39.31 -15.15 -18.36
N ASP A 173 38.88 -14.01 -18.90
CA ASP A 173 37.90 -13.15 -18.26
C ASP A 173 36.49 -13.67 -18.59
N VAL A 174 35.81 -14.14 -17.53
CA VAL A 174 34.42 -14.58 -17.53
C VAL A 174 33.52 -13.37 -17.86
N VAL A 175 32.84 -13.39 -18.99
CA VAL A 175 31.78 -12.44 -19.33
C VAL A 175 30.58 -12.70 -18.40
N GLY A 176 30.57 -12.04 -17.25
CA GLY A 176 29.46 -12.04 -16.28
C GLY A 176 28.39 -10.97 -16.58
N PRO A 177 27.25 -10.97 -15.85
CA PRO A 177 26.06 -10.19 -16.18
C PRO A 177 26.29 -8.67 -16.08
N ASN A 178 25.72 -7.92 -17.04
CA ASN A 178 25.87 -6.46 -17.21
C ASN A 178 25.18 -5.60 -16.12
N VAL A 179 25.63 -5.64 -14.87
CA VAL A 179 25.29 -4.60 -13.86
C VAL A 179 26.21 -3.40 -14.06
N LYS A 180 25.64 -2.20 -14.21
CA LYS A 180 26.40 -0.96 -14.42
C LYS A 180 26.19 0.00 -13.24
N TYR A 181 27.23 0.78 -12.93
CA TYR A 181 27.24 1.71 -11.80
C TYR A 181 27.38 3.15 -12.30
N CYS A 182 26.28 3.89 -12.38
CA CYS A 182 26.28 5.25 -12.93
C CYS A 182 26.35 6.30 -11.80
N LEU A 183 27.51 6.94 -11.65
CA LEU A 183 27.72 8.08 -10.77
C LEU A 183 27.07 9.34 -11.36
N GLN A 184 26.16 9.93 -10.59
CA GLN A 184 25.38 11.10 -10.99
C GLN A 184 26.16 12.39 -10.69
N LYS A 185 26.49 13.15 -11.75
CA LYS A 185 27.31 14.37 -11.66
C LYS A 185 26.49 15.66 -11.62
N SER A 186 25.38 15.69 -12.35
CA SER A 186 24.50 16.85 -12.46
C SER A 186 23.13 16.60 -11.82
N LEU A 187 22.43 17.69 -11.53
CA LEU A 187 20.99 17.69 -11.26
C LEU A 187 20.16 17.69 -12.55
N ASP A 188 20.82 17.85 -13.71
CA ASP A 188 20.20 17.85 -15.02
C ASP A 188 19.71 16.43 -15.38
N PRO A 189 18.40 16.22 -15.61
CA PRO A 189 17.85 14.92 -15.98
C PRO A 189 18.36 14.37 -17.32
N GLU A 190 18.94 15.22 -18.17
CA GLU A 190 19.51 14.82 -19.47
C GLU A 190 21.01 14.45 -19.38
N ASP A 191 21.66 14.66 -18.23
CA ASP A 191 23.03 14.22 -18.01
C ASP A 191 23.08 12.69 -17.93
N VAL A 192 23.87 12.08 -18.83
CA VAL A 192 24.02 10.62 -18.94
C VAL A 192 24.76 10.03 -17.72
N GLY A 193 25.32 10.90 -16.86
CA GLY A 193 26.12 10.51 -15.71
C GLY A 193 27.46 9.87 -16.13
N CYS A 194 28.19 9.34 -15.16
CA CYS A 194 29.51 8.75 -15.40
C CYS A 194 29.57 7.32 -14.89
N TYR A 195 29.91 6.36 -15.75
CA TYR A 195 29.91 4.95 -15.40
C TYR A 195 31.23 4.52 -14.75
N LEU A 196 31.13 3.89 -13.59
CA LEU A 196 32.25 3.23 -12.93
C LEU A 196 32.32 1.77 -13.38
N ASN A 197 33.48 1.38 -13.87
CA ASN A 197 33.75 0.02 -14.33
C ASN A 197 34.59 -0.70 -13.26
N PRO A 198 34.04 -1.73 -12.57
CA PRO A 198 34.79 -2.49 -11.59
C PRO A 198 36.11 -3.02 -12.16
N GLY A 199 37.21 -2.87 -11.42
CA GLY A 199 38.56 -3.27 -11.86
C GLY A 199 39.27 -2.26 -12.78
N GLN A 200 38.62 -1.18 -13.20
CA GLN A 200 39.24 -0.11 -14.00
C GLN A 200 39.36 1.17 -13.16
N ASN A 201 40.50 1.34 -12.51
CA ASN A 201 40.75 2.46 -11.58
C ASN A 201 40.67 3.84 -12.27
N ASP A 202 40.99 3.92 -13.56
CA ASP A 202 40.91 5.18 -14.32
C ASP A 202 39.48 5.76 -14.29
N SER A 203 38.45 4.91 -14.32
CA SER A 203 37.05 5.34 -14.25
C SER A 203 36.71 6.07 -12.94
N LEU A 204 37.37 5.73 -11.83
CA LEU A 204 37.17 6.41 -10.54
C LEU A 204 37.65 7.87 -10.59
N GLN A 205 38.80 8.09 -11.24
CA GLN A 205 39.38 9.43 -11.38
C GLN A 205 38.60 10.27 -12.40
N GLU A 206 38.25 9.70 -13.55
CA GLU A 206 37.45 10.37 -14.59
C GLU A 206 36.05 10.75 -14.11
N CYS A 207 35.44 9.89 -13.30
CA CYS A 207 34.15 10.17 -12.68
C CYS A 207 34.25 11.09 -11.46
N GLY A 208 35.44 11.29 -10.90
CA GLY A 208 35.64 12.17 -9.74
C GLY A 208 35.07 11.61 -8.44
N PHE A 209 35.12 10.28 -8.27
CA PHE A 209 34.60 9.62 -7.09
C PHE A 209 35.39 10.01 -5.83
N ASN A 210 34.70 10.41 -4.76
CA ASN A 210 35.33 10.81 -3.51
C ASN A 210 35.09 9.78 -2.40
N ALA A 211 36.07 8.92 -2.12
CA ALA A 211 35.95 7.87 -1.10
C ALA A 211 35.80 8.36 0.35
N THR A 212 36.13 9.64 0.63
CA THR A 212 35.93 10.22 1.97
C THR A 212 34.49 10.67 2.20
N ALA A 213 33.75 10.93 1.12
CA ALA A 213 32.36 11.33 1.18
C ALA A 213 31.42 10.13 1.40
N LYS A 214 30.16 10.42 1.73
CA LYS A 214 29.11 9.41 1.83
C LYS A 214 28.84 8.83 0.43
N THR A 215 28.67 7.52 0.34
CA THR A 215 28.34 6.84 -0.92
C THR A 215 26.92 6.28 -0.84
N ILE A 216 26.04 6.72 -1.73
CA ILE A 216 24.62 6.38 -1.75
C ILE A 216 24.31 5.61 -3.04
N LEU A 217 23.91 4.35 -2.91
CA LEU A 217 23.49 3.52 -4.04
C LEU A 217 21.97 3.52 -4.12
N VAL A 218 21.41 3.89 -5.26
CA VAL A 218 19.98 3.80 -5.57
C VAL A 218 19.76 2.61 -6.48
N ILE A 219 18.97 1.64 -6.01
CA ILE A 219 18.77 0.35 -6.66
C ILE A 219 17.29 0.22 -7.03
N HIS A 220 16.99 0.22 -8.33
CA HIS A 220 15.62 0.11 -8.84
C HIS A 220 15.05 -1.30 -8.72
N GLY A 221 13.74 -1.43 -8.96
CA GLY A 221 13.01 -2.69 -8.91
C GLY A 221 12.76 -3.33 -10.28
N TRP A 222 11.76 -4.21 -10.31
CA TRP A 222 11.25 -4.82 -11.53
C TRP A 222 10.65 -3.79 -12.49
N THR A 223 10.79 -4.00 -13.80
CA THR A 223 10.20 -3.11 -14.80
C THR A 223 9.66 -3.91 -15.97
N MET A 224 8.50 -3.47 -16.50
CA MET A 224 7.87 -4.04 -17.70
C MET A 224 8.27 -3.33 -18.99
N SER A 225 8.80 -2.11 -18.89
CA SER A 225 9.13 -1.30 -20.08
C SER A 225 10.59 -1.44 -20.50
N GLY A 226 11.44 -2.04 -19.66
CA GLY A 226 12.89 -2.01 -19.85
C GLY A 226 13.48 -0.59 -19.76
N MET A 227 12.75 0.37 -19.19
CA MET A 227 13.20 1.74 -18.97
C MET A 227 13.09 2.13 -17.49
N PHE A 228 13.94 3.07 -17.05
CA PHE A 228 13.86 3.63 -15.71
C PHE A 228 12.55 4.39 -15.51
N GLU A 229 11.96 4.23 -14.33
CA GLU A 229 10.75 4.93 -13.94
C GLU A 229 11.08 6.37 -13.49
N LYS A 230 10.12 7.28 -13.64
CA LYS A 230 10.32 8.73 -13.40
C LYS A 230 10.71 9.05 -11.96
N TRP A 231 10.33 8.21 -10.99
CA TRP A 231 10.66 8.41 -9.58
C TRP A 231 12.17 8.36 -9.34
N LEU A 232 12.93 7.61 -10.17
CA LEU A 232 14.36 7.40 -9.97
C LEU A 232 15.13 8.72 -10.05
N GLN A 233 14.87 9.50 -11.09
CA GLN A 233 15.50 10.80 -11.27
C GLN A 233 15.09 11.78 -10.17
N LYS A 234 13.79 11.80 -9.79
CA LYS A 234 13.33 12.65 -8.67
C LYS A 234 14.02 12.30 -7.35
N LEU A 235 14.25 11.01 -7.10
CA LEU A 235 14.95 10.54 -5.90
C LEU A 235 16.42 10.94 -5.93
N VAL A 236 17.12 10.71 -7.05
CA VAL A 236 18.52 11.12 -7.24
C VAL A 236 18.68 12.62 -7.02
N SER A 237 17.86 13.45 -7.67
CA SER A 237 17.92 14.91 -7.51
C SER A 237 17.68 15.33 -6.07
N ALA A 238 16.69 14.73 -5.38
CA ALA A 238 16.42 15.03 -3.98
C ALA A 238 17.57 14.60 -3.05
N ILE A 239 18.28 13.51 -3.37
CA ILE A 239 19.47 13.08 -2.62
C ILE A 239 20.62 14.06 -2.86
N GLN A 240 20.92 14.44 -4.12
CA GLN A 240 21.99 15.37 -4.45
C GLN A 240 21.74 16.77 -3.85
N GLU A 241 20.50 17.24 -3.84
CA GLU A 241 20.12 18.50 -3.18
C GLU A 241 20.37 18.41 -1.66
N ARG A 242 20.07 17.24 -1.07
CA ARG A 242 20.22 17.01 0.37
C ARG A 242 21.68 16.80 0.80
N GLU A 243 22.46 16.06 0.02
CA GLU A 243 23.82 15.62 0.30
C GLU A 243 24.75 16.03 -0.84
N LYS A 244 25.08 17.33 -0.90
CA LYS A 244 25.82 17.94 -2.02
C LYS A 244 27.21 17.35 -2.28
N GLU A 245 27.80 16.73 -1.27
CA GLU A 245 29.15 16.16 -1.35
C GLU A 245 29.14 14.63 -1.53
N ALA A 246 27.97 13.99 -1.45
CA ALA A 246 27.88 12.53 -1.53
C ALA A 246 28.07 12.01 -2.95
N ASN A 247 28.67 10.83 -3.07
CA ASN A 247 28.66 10.07 -4.31
C ASN A 247 27.27 9.41 -4.45
N VAL A 248 26.48 9.82 -5.43
CA VAL A 248 25.16 9.20 -5.70
C VAL A 248 25.27 8.31 -6.93
N LEU A 249 25.11 7.00 -6.74
CA LEU A 249 25.20 6.00 -7.80
C LEU A 249 23.84 5.38 -8.06
N VAL A 250 23.46 5.33 -9.33
CA VAL A 250 22.35 4.50 -9.81
C VAL A 250 22.93 3.14 -10.20
N VAL A 251 22.40 2.07 -9.61
CA VAL A 251 22.72 0.70 -10.00
C VAL A 251 21.77 0.29 -11.10
N ASP A 252 22.29 0.20 -12.32
CA ASP A 252 21.57 -0.21 -13.51
C ASP A 252 21.70 -1.73 -13.69
N TRP A 253 20.62 -2.44 -13.41
CA TRP A 253 20.47 -3.87 -13.68
C TRP A 253 19.25 -4.12 -14.58
N ILE A 254 18.89 -3.15 -15.42
CA ILE A 254 17.61 -3.14 -16.15
C ILE A 254 17.42 -4.36 -17.05
N ASN A 255 18.51 -4.87 -17.63
CA ASN A 255 18.51 -6.07 -18.46
C ASN A 255 18.07 -7.33 -17.70
N LEU A 256 18.35 -7.38 -16.40
CA LEU A 256 18.01 -8.48 -15.51
C LEU A 256 16.67 -8.25 -14.82
N ALA A 257 16.28 -6.98 -14.63
CA ALA A 257 14.99 -6.58 -14.06
C ALA A 257 13.83 -6.65 -15.06
N HIS A 258 14.09 -6.45 -16.34
CA HIS A 258 13.11 -6.54 -17.44
C HIS A 258 12.98 -7.99 -17.93
N GLN A 259 12.61 -8.87 -17.01
CA GLN A 259 12.35 -10.28 -17.26
C GLN A 259 10.98 -10.64 -16.71
N VAL A 260 10.50 -11.84 -17.00
CA VAL A 260 9.33 -12.36 -16.28
C VAL A 260 9.63 -12.35 -14.78
N TYR A 261 8.62 -12.02 -13.97
CA TYR A 261 8.83 -11.70 -12.55
C TYR A 261 9.65 -12.76 -11.78
N PRO A 262 9.39 -14.08 -11.91
CA PRO A 262 10.20 -15.10 -11.22
C PRO A 262 11.69 -15.09 -11.63
N ASP A 263 11.99 -14.81 -12.89
CA ASP A 263 13.38 -14.73 -13.36
C ASP A 263 14.06 -13.47 -12.83
N ALA A 264 13.35 -12.33 -12.83
CA ALA A 264 13.84 -11.11 -12.20
C ALA A 264 14.10 -11.30 -10.69
N VAL A 265 13.24 -12.05 -9.99
CA VAL A 265 13.45 -12.46 -8.58
C VAL A 265 14.74 -13.28 -8.45
N ASN A 266 14.95 -14.28 -9.30
CA ASN A 266 16.17 -15.10 -9.28
C ASN A 266 17.44 -14.27 -9.51
N HIS A 267 17.38 -13.27 -10.40
CA HIS A 267 18.51 -12.38 -10.65
C HIS A 267 18.86 -11.46 -9.48
N THR A 268 17.95 -11.20 -8.53
CA THR A 268 18.24 -10.30 -7.39
C THR A 268 19.45 -10.75 -6.56
N LYS A 269 19.63 -12.07 -6.41
CA LYS A 269 20.77 -12.67 -5.71
C LYS A 269 22.08 -12.41 -6.46
N THR A 270 22.07 -12.60 -7.78
CA THR A 270 23.23 -12.35 -8.65
C THR A 270 23.63 -10.88 -8.65
N VAL A 271 22.66 -9.96 -8.80
CA VAL A 271 22.91 -8.52 -8.75
C VAL A 271 23.45 -8.09 -7.39
N GLY A 272 22.90 -8.63 -6.29
CA GLY A 272 23.41 -8.36 -4.95
C GLY A 272 24.88 -8.76 -4.79
N HIS A 273 25.26 -9.92 -5.33
CA HIS A 273 26.65 -10.38 -5.33
C HIS A 273 27.57 -9.48 -6.19
N ASP A 274 27.10 -8.99 -7.34
CA ASP A 274 27.88 -8.07 -8.17
C ASP A 274 28.09 -6.71 -7.47
N ILE A 275 27.07 -6.19 -6.77
CA ILE A 275 27.20 -4.97 -5.96
C ILE A 275 28.19 -5.19 -4.80
N ALA A 276 28.15 -6.34 -4.13
CA ALA A 276 29.09 -6.66 -3.07
C ALA A 276 30.53 -6.64 -3.57
N LYS A 277 30.82 -7.30 -4.71
CA LYS A 277 32.13 -7.26 -5.37
C LYS A 277 32.56 -5.84 -5.74
N PHE A 278 31.63 -5.02 -6.24
CA PHE A 278 31.91 -3.61 -6.54
C PHE A 278 32.30 -2.82 -5.29
N LEU A 279 31.58 -3.00 -4.18
CA LEU A 279 31.92 -2.34 -2.91
C LEU A 279 33.23 -2.84 -2.30
N GLU A 280 33.56 -4.12 -2.45
CA GLU A 280 34.85 -4.69 -2.06
C GLU A 280 35.99 -4.09 -2.89
N TRP A 281 35.82 -3.97 -4.20
CA TRP A 281 36.78 -3.28 -5.06
C TRP A 281 37.01 -1.81 -4.63
N LEU A 282 35.94 -1.05 -4.35
CA LEU A 282 36.08 0.32 -3.84
C LEU A 282 36.77 0.39 -2.46
N LYS A 283 36.51 -0.61 -1.60
CA LYS A 283 37.14 -0.73 -0.30
C LYS A 283 38.64 -1.02 -0.45
N ASP A 284 39.02 -1.92 -1.34
CA ASP A 284 40.41 -2.33 -1.52
C ASP A 284 41.24 -1.24 -2.21
N GLU A 285 40.68 -0.57 -3.23
CA GLU A 285 41.41 0.46 -3.99
C GLU A 285 41.43 1.83 -3.30
N LEU A 286 40.33 2.23 -2.64
CA LEU A 286 40.18 3.58 -2.09
C LEU A 286 40.04 3.62 -0.57
N ASN A 287 40.13 2.48 0.13
CA ASN A 287 39.85 2.36 1.56
C ASN A 287 38.46 2.90 1.94
N LEU A 288 37.45 2.71 1.07
CA LEU A 288 36.07 3.13 1.32
C LEU A 288 35.54 2.49 2.62
N PRO A 289 35.19 3.27 3.66
CA PRO A 289 34.57 2.72 4.86
C PRO A 289 33.13 2.31 4.54
N LEU A 290 32.82 1.02 4.67
CA LEU A 290 31.48 0.48 4.40
C LEU A 290 30.38 1.11 5.29
N GLN A 291 30.75 1.65 6.44
CA GLN A 291 29.84 2.40 7.32
C GLN A 291 29.36 3.73 6.72
N ASN A 292 30.06 4.27 5.72
CA ASN A 292 29.64 5.45 4.95
C ASN A 292 28.75 5.10 3.75
N VAL A 293 28.50 3.81 3.49
CA VAL A 293 27.63 3.36 2.41
C VAL A 293 26.17 3.33 2.87
N HIS A 294 25.28 3.91 2.06
CA HIS A 294 23.83 3.85 2.23
C HIS A 294 23.18 3.31 0.96
N MET A 295 22.63 2.10 1.00
CA MET A 295 21.88 1.54 -0.13
C MET A 295 20.39 1.82 0.03
N ILE A 296 19.74 2.33 -1.01
CA ILE A 296 18.31 2.63 -1.08
C ILE A 296 17.72 1.76 -2.19
N GLY A 297 16.98 0.72 -1.80
CA GLY A 297 16.41 -0.25 -2.73
C GLY A 297 14.89 -0.12 -2.80
N TYR A 298 14.34 -0.05 -4.02
CA TYR A 298 12.90 -0.03 -4.27
C TYR A 298 12.41 -1.38 -4.80
N SER A 299 11.30 -1.90 -4.26
CA SER A 299 10.70 -3.17 -4.71
C SER A 299 11.71 -4.34 -4.67
N LEU A 300 11.98 -5.02 -5.79
CA LEU A 300 13.05 -6.04 -5.90
C LEU A 300 14.44 -5.49 -5.52
N GLY A 301 14.70 -4.20 -5.75
CA GLY A 301 15.95 -3.54 -5.41
C GLY A 301 16.24 -3.51 -3.90
N ALA A 302 15.20 -3.59 -3.05
CA ALA A 302 15.36 -3.72 -1.61
C ALA A 302 15.99 -5.06 -1.21
N HIS A 303 15.62 -6.14 -1.90
CA HIS A 303 16.21 -7.47 -1.69
C HIS A 303 17.61 -7.56 -2.30
N VAL A 304 17.84 -6.94 -3.46
CA VAL A 304 19.18 -6.77 -4.03
C VAL A 304 20.12 -6.10 -3.03
N ALA A 305 19.66 -5.03 -2.37
CA ALA A 305 20.43 -4.35 -1.31
C ALA A 305 20.70 -5.29 -0.12
N GLY A 306 19.71 -6.08 0.31
CA GLY A 306 19.89 -7.08 1.37
C GLY A 306 20.96 -8.12 1.03
N TYR A 307 20.86 -8.72 -0.17
CA TYR A 307 21.86 -9.65 -0.68
C TYR A 307 23.26 -9.02 -0.75
N ALA A 308 23.38 -7.79 -1.24
CA ALA A 308 24.66 -7.09 -1.29
C ALA A 308 25.26 -6.86 0.11
N GLY A 309 24.41 -6.52 1.09
CA GLY A 309 24.81 -6.36 2.49
C GLY A 309 25.26 -7.66 3.16
N ASN A 310 24.66 -8.78 2.78
CA ASN A 310 25.04 -10.11 3.27
C ASN A 310 26.36 -10.62 2.64
N TYR A 311 26.58 -10.38 1.35
CA TYR A 311 27.78 -10.88 0.66
C TYR A 311 29.05 -10.08 0.89
N VAL A 312 28.95 -8.79 1.21
CA VAL A 312 30.13 -7.93 1.39
C VAL A 312 30.93 -8.33 2.63
N ASN A 313 32.24 -8.39 2.52
CA ASN A 313 33.10 -8.60 3.68
C ASN A 313 33.21 -7.34 4.57
N GLY A 314 32.25 -7.21 5.48
CA GLY A 314 32.13 -6.14 6.46
C GLY A 314 30.66 -5.84 6.77
N THR A 315 30.36 -4.62 7.21
CA THR A 315 28.97 -4.23 7.50
C THR A 315 28.67 -2.89 6.85
N ILE A 316 27.61 -2.85 6.04
CA ILE A 316 27.11 -1.63 5.40
C ILE A 316 26.51 -0.70 6.45
N GLY A 317 26.73 0.61 6.31
CA GLY A 317 26.26 1.60 7.28
C GLY A 317 24.74 1.73 7.38
N ARG A 318 24.01 1.66 6.25
CA ARG A 318 22.55 1.72 6.21
C ARG A 318 21.96 1.08 4.95
N ILE A 319 20.86 0.36 5.10
CA ILE A 319 19.97 0.00 3.99
C ILE A 319 18.58 0.60 4.23
N THR A 320 18.00 1.22 3.22
CA THR A 320 16.60 1.64 3.23
C THR A 320 15.81 0.85 2.20
N GLY A 321 14.81 0.09 2.65
CA GLY A 321 13.88 -0.64 1.79
C GLY A 321 12.62 0.19 1.50
N LEU A 322 12.39 0.53 0.25
CA LEU A 322 11.21 1.27 -0.21
C LEU A 322 10.22 0.27 -0.81
N ASP A 323 9.20 -0.08 -0.04
CA ASP A 323 8.19 -1.10 -0.30
C ASP A 323 8.78 -2.38 -0.92
N PRO A 324 9.61 -3.14 -0.16
CA PRO A 324 10.23 -4.36 -0.68
C PRO A 324 9.17 -5.33 -1.23
N ALA A 325 9.51 -6.08 -2.28
CA ALA A 325 8.55 -6.94 -2.95
C ALA A 325 8.07 -8.09 -2.04
N GLY A 326 6.76 -8.34 -2.03
CA GLY A 326 6.15 -9.45 -1.29
C GLY A 326 6.25 -10.81 -1.99
N PRO A 327 5.86 -10.93 -3.28
CA PRO A 327 5.77 -12.23 -3.93
C PRO A 327 7.14 -12.92 -3.99
N MET A 328 7.19 -14.21 -3.62
CA MET A 328 8.42 -15.02 -3.53
C MET A 328 9.43 -14.61 -2.44
N PHE A 329 9.15 -13.58 -1.62
CA PHE A 329 9.98 -13.18 -0.47
C PHE A 329 9.25 -13.23 0.88
N GLU A 330 7.91 -13.11 0.87
CA GLU A 330 7.08 -13.25 2.07
C GLU A 330 7.24 -14.64 2.69
N GLY A 331 7.46 -14.70 4.00
CA GLY A 331 7.67 -15.95 4.73
C GLY A 331 8.99 -16.69 4.45
N VAL A 332 9.84 -16.19 3.55
CA VAL A 332 11.15 -16.78 3.26
C VAL A 332 12.17 -16.40 4.35
N ASP A 333 13.18 -17.26 4.55
CA ASP A 333 14.28 -17.08 5.51
C ASP A 333 15.05 -15.77 5.28
N SER A 334 15.63 -15.22 6.36
CA SER A 334 16.36 -13.95 6.37
C SER A 334 17.45 -13.86 5.31
N ASP A 335 18.14 -14.96 5.03
CA ASP A 335 19.28 -15.00 4.12
C ASP A 335 18.88 -14.91 2.64
N SER A 336 17.59 -15.03 2.34
CA SER A 336 17.03 -15.00 0.98
C SER A 336 16.10 -13.81 0.74
N ARG A 337 16.25 -12.74 1.54
CA ARG A 337 15.51 -11.48 1.40
C ARG A 337 16.26 -10.35 2.13
N LEU A 338 15.62 -9.19 2.21
CA LEU A 338 16.11 -8.11 3.09
C LEU A 338 15.89 -8.52 4.55
N SER A 339 16.87 -8.26 5.39
CA SER A 339 16.94 -8.61 6.80
C SER A 339 17.59 -7.48 7.62
N PRO A 340 17.29 -7.35 8.93
CA PRO A 340 18.05 -6.46 9.80
C PRO A 340 19.55 -6.77 9.85
N ASP A 341 19.96 -8.00 9.55
CA ASP A 341 21.37 -8.43 9.63
C ASP A 341 22.23 -7.95 8.45
N ASP A 342 21.62 -7.44 7.38
CA ASP A 342 22.31 -7.05 6.14
C ASP A 342 23.07 -5.72 6.25
N ALA A 343 22.86 -4.95 7.33
CA ALA A 343 23.55 -3.69 7.58
C ALA A 343 23.50 -3.29 9.06
N ASP A 344 24.35 -2.33 9.45
CA ASP A 344 24.36 -1.70 10.78
C ASP A 344 22.98 -1.10 11.13
N PHE A 345 22.20 -0.74 10.12
CA PHE A 345 20.85 -0.25 10.28
C PHE A 345 20.02 -0.44 9.02
N VAL A 346 18.80 -0.95 9.20
CA VAL A 346 17.87 -1.22 8.11
C VAL A 346 16.53 -0.59 8.46
N ASP A 347 16.06 0.33 7.62
CA ASP A 347 14.75 0.96 7.76
C ASP A 347 13.88 0.72 6.54
N VAL A 348 12.61 0.40 6.76
CA VAL A 348 11.72 -0.08 5.70
C VAL A 348 10.42 0.71 5.71
N LEU A 349 9.97 1.14 4.52
CA LEU A 349 8.65 1.72 4.30
C LEU A 349 7.77 0.69 3.60
N HIS A 350 6.63 0.34 4.21
CA HIS A 350 5.64 -0.58 3.64
C HIS A 350 4.40 0.22 3.24
N THR A 351 4.16 0.38 1.94
CA THR A 351 3.09 1.23 1.41
C THR A 351 2.04 0.47 0.60
N TYR A 352 2.32 -0.77 0.19
CA TYR A 352 1.35 -1.60 -0.52
C TYR A 352 1.31 -3.07 -0.11
N THR A 353 0.98 -3.31 1.15
CA THR A 353 0.85 -4.64 1.77
C THR A 353 -0.54 -5.26 1.60
N ARG A 354 -1.43 -4.64 0.82
CA ARG A 354 -2.80 -5.14 0.64
C ARG A 354 -2.76 -6.46 -0.14
N GLU A 355 -3.39 -7.48 0.42
CA GLU A 355 -3.63 -8.73 -0.29
C GLU A 355 -4.74 -8.53 -1.33
N ALA A 356 -4.42 -8.83 -2.59
CA ALA A 356 -5.39 -9.00 -3.65
C ALA A 356 -5.18 -10.40 -4.23
N LEU A 357 -6.24 -11.22 -4.27
CA LEU A 357 -6.17 -12.61 -4.76
C LEU A 357 -5.12 -13.47 -4.01
N GLY A 358 -4.96 -13.24 -2.70
CA GLY A 358 -4.00 -13.98 -1.86
C GLY A 358 -2.54 -13.57 -2.01
N VAL A 359 -2.23 -12.49 -2.74
CA VAL A 359 -0.87 -11.98 -2.94
C VAL A 359 -0.81 -10.49 -2.62
N SER A 360 0.15 -10.07 -1.80
CA SER A 360 0.49 -8.66 -1.59
C SER A 360 1.67 -8.27 -2.47
N ILE A 361 1.64 -7.07 -3.06
CA ILE A 361 2.74 -6.58 -3.93
C ILE A 361 3.95 -6.17 -3.10
N GLY A 362 3.72 -5.42 -2.03
CA GLY A 362 4.71 -5.18 -0.99
C GLY A 362 4.72 -6.31 0.05
N ILE A 363 5.89 -6.53 0.65
CA ILE A 363 6.07 -7.49 1.74
C ILE A 363 5.35 -6.98 3.01
N GLN A 364 4.64 -7.87 3.70
CA GLN A 364 3.88 -7.54 4.90
C GLN A 364 4.72 -7.73 6.17
N GLN A 365 5.54 -8.78 6.20
CA GLN A 365 6.39 -9.05 7.37
C GLN A 365 7.42 -7.93 7.58
N PRO A 366 7.75 -7.60 8.85
CA PRO A 366 8.81 -6.66 9.14
C PRO A 366 10.16 -7.25 8.75
N VAL A 367 10.95 -6.51 7.99
CA VAL A 367 12.25 -6.94 7.44
C VAL A 367 13.40 -6.00 7.80
N GLY A 368 13.14 -4.92 8.55
CA GLY A 368 14.17 -3.99 9.03
C GLY A 368 14.27 -3.89 10.55
N HIS A 369 15.21 -3.08 11.02
CA HIS A 369 15.26 -2.66 12.42
C HIS A 369 14.04 -1.80 12.78
N ILE A 370 13.59 -0.97 11.83
CA ILE A 370 12.39 -0.15 11.93
C ILE A 370 11.56 -0.33 10.66
N ASP A 371 10.31 -0.72 10.84
CA ASP A 371 9.36 -0.97 9.77
C ASP A 371 8.21 0.01 9.93
N ILE A 372 8.07 0.94 8.98
CA ILE A 372 7.05 1.98 9.01
C ILE A 372 5.96 1.60 8.01
N TYR A 373 4.71 1.62 8.45
CA TYR A 373 3.52 1.32 7.65
C TYR A 373 2.65 2.58 7.54
N PRO A 374 2.95 3.51 6.61
CA PRO A 374 2.12 4.68 6.35
C PRO A 374 0.69 4.28 6.01
N ASN A 375 -0.26 4.95 6.65
CA ASN A 375 -1.70 4.76 6.51
C ASN A 375 -2.26 3.40 6.91
N GLY A 376 -1.42 2.49 7.41
CA GLY A 376 -1.76 1.09 7.67
C GLY A 376 -0.88 0.12 6.87
N GLY A 377 -0.24 0.61 5.81
CA GLY A 377 0.59 -0.14 4.86
C GLY A 377 -0.19 -0.71 3.69
N ASP A 378 -1.51 -0.76 3.76
CA ASP A 378 -2.41 -1.40 2.79
C ASP A 378 -2.79 -0.49 1.62
N SER A 379 -3.23 0.74 1.89
CA SER A 379 -3.67 1.68 0.87
C SER A 379 -3.25 3.11 1.20
N GLN A 380 -2.83 3.84 0.16
CA GLN A 380 -2.29 5.18 0.30
C GLN A 380 -3.31 6.22 -0.18
N PRO A 381 -3.53 7.32 0.57
CA PRO A 381 -4.40 8.41 0.14
C PRO A 381 -3.98 8.94 -1.24
N GLY A 382 -4.95 9.19 -2.11
CA GLY A 382 -4.71 9.65 -3.49
C GLY A 382 -4.51 8.53 -4.52
N CYS A 383 -4.39 7.26 -4.11
CA CYS A 383 -4.20 6.13 -5.03
C CYS A 383 -5.48 5.31 -5.33
N GLY A 384 -6.68 5.84 -5.00
CA GLY A 384 -7.96 5.14 -5.22
C GLY A 384 -8.58 5.31 -6.62
N LEU A 385 -9.58 4.47 -6.95
CA LEU A 385 -10.30 4.39 -8.24
C LEU A 385 -10.85 5.71 -8.83
N SER A 386 -10.79 6.85 -8.14
CA SER A 386 -11.16 8.14 -8.74
C SER A 386 -10.18 8.62 -9.82
N ASP A 387 -8.92 8.16 -9.78
CA ASP A 387 -7.96 8.43 -10.86
C ASP A 387 -8.27 7.59 -12.11
N ILE A 388 -9.04 6.50 -11.96
CA ILE A 388 -9.39 5.57 -13.04
C ILE A 388 -10.32 6.20 -14.09
N LEU A 389 -11.03 7.29 -13.82
CA LEU A 389 -11.71 8.01 -14.91
C LEU A 389 -10.72 8.78 -15.80
N GLY A 390 -9.59 9.22 -15.25
CA GLY A 390 -8.45 9.75 -16.00
C GLY A 390 -7.58 8.65 -16.63
N THR A 391 -7.39 7.53 -15.94
CA THR A 391 -6.54 6.40 -16.38
C THR A 391 -7.25 5.45 -17.34
N MET A 392 -8.59 5.30 -17.30
CA MET A 392 -9.36 4.52 -18.30
C MET A 392 -9.43 5.23 -19.65
N ALA A 393 -9.31 6.56 -19.67
CA ALA A 393 -9.27 7.30 -20.91
C ALA A 393 -7.93 7.14 -21.65
N TYR A 394 -6.82 6.77 -20.97
CA TYR A 394 -5.50 6.78 -21.60
C TYR A 394 -4.47 5.69 -21.21
N ARG A 395 -4.52 4.96 -20.08
CA ARG A 395 -3.31 4.23 -19.58
C ARG A 395 -3.43 2.93 -18.75
N GLY A 396 -4.54 2.20 -18.77
CA GLY A 396 -4.55 0.76 -18.40
C GLY A 396 -4.37 0.39 -16.91
N PHE A 397 -4.67 -0.86 -16.57
CA PHE A 397 -4.76 -1.41 -15.20
C PHE A 397 -3.42 -1.41 -14.43
N GLY A 398 -2.29 -1.36 -15.14
CA GLY A 398 -0.95 -1.43 -14.57
C GLY A 398 -0.48 -0.14 -13.85
N GLU A 399 -0.97 1.04 -14.23
CA GLU A 399 -0.58 2.30 -13.56
C GLU A 399 -1.27 2.48 -12.21
N ALA A 400 -2.52 2.04 -12.06
CA ALA A 400 -3.25 2.12 -10.78
C ALA A 400 -2.58 1.29 -9.68
N VAL A 401 -2.01 0.15 -10.03
CA VAL A 401 -1.30 -0.77 -9.12
C VAL A 401 0.08 -0.22 -8.69
N LYS A 402 0.66 0.71 -9.45
CA LYS A 402 1.97 1.31 -9.14
C LYS A 402 1.90 2.45 -8.13
N CYS A 403 0.76 3.14 -8.00
CA CYS A 403 0.66 4.35 -7.18
C CYS A 403 1.00 4.09 -5.69
N GLU A 404 0.39 3.08 -5.07
CA GLU A 404 0.66 2.71 -3.69
C GLU A 404 2.08 2.18 -3.51
N HIS A 405 2.61 1.46 -4.48
CA HIS A 405 3.96 0.90 -4.45
C HIS A 405 5.03 2.01 -4.50
N GLU A 406 4.93 2.91 -5.49
CA GLU A 406 5.84 4.06 -5.67
C GLU A 406 5.71 5.09 -4.53
N ARG A 407 4.61 5.08 -3.75
CA ARG A 407 4.42 6.01 -2.63
C ARG A 407 5.58 5.97 -1.63
N SER A 408 6.18 4.80 -1.41
CA SER A 408 7.35 4.64 -0.53
C SER A 408 8.51 5.55 -0.96
N VAL A 409 8.77 5.64 -2.27
CA VAL A 409 9.80 6.51 -2.84
C VAL A 409 9.47 7.98 -2.58
N TYR A 410 8.23 8.39 -2.88
CA TYR A 410 7.83 9.79 -2.71
C TYR A 410 7.82 10.23 -1.23
N LEU A 411 7.45 9.34 -0.31
CA LEU A 411 7.57 9.60 1.13
C LEU A 411 9.04 9.77 1.56
N PHE A 412 9.95 9.00 0.96
CA PHE A 412 11.38 9.18 1.22
C PHE A 412 11.92 10.48 0.62
N ILE A 413 11.52 10.85 -0.61
CA ILE A 413 11.82 12.14 -1.24
C ILE A 413 11.35 13.30 -0.36
N ASP A 414 10.11 13.22 0.15
CA ASP A 414 9.56 14.23 1.06
C ASP A 414 10.41 14.40 2.32
N SER A 415 10.92 13.31 2.88
CA SER A 415 11.81 13.37 4.06
C SER A 415 13.18 13.98 3.77
N LEU A 416 13.65 13.95 2.52
CA LEU A 416 14.90 14.57 2.09
C LEU A 416 14.73 16.09 1.97
N LEU A 417 13.65 16.53 1.32
CA LEU A 417 13.39 17.92 0.96
C LEU A 417 12.77 18.73 2.11
N ASN A 418 11.79 18.18 2.83
CA ASN A 418 11.00 18.91 3.84
C ASN A 418 11.56 18.75 5.26
N LYS A 419 12.69 19.43 5.54
CA LYS A 419 13.39 19.36 6.84
C LYS A 419 12.56 19.92 8.01
N ASP A 420 11.77 20.95 7.75
CA ASP A 420 11.01 21.69 8.76
C ASP A 420 9.64 21.07 9.06
N HIS A 421 9.15 20.18 8.18
CA HIS A 421 7.89 19.47 8.35
C HIS A 421 8.10 17.95 8.33
N GLN A 422 8.76 17.43 9.37
CA GLN A 422 9.06 15.99 9.46
C GLN A 422 7.83 15.18 9.84
N SER A 423 7.58 14.12 9.07
CA SER A 423 6.57 13.13 9.39
C SER A 423 7.04 12.21 10.54
N PHE A 424 6.24 12.11 11.61
CA PHE A 424 6.52 11.22 12.73
C PHE A 424 5.75 9.90 12.62
N ALA A 425 6.49 8.80 12.69
CA ALA A 425 5.96 7.46 12.83
C ALA A 425 5.91 7.05 14.30
N TYR A 426 4.85 6.35 14.70
CA TYR A 426 4.59 5.95 16.08
C TYR A 426 4.58 4.43 16.23
N ARG A 427 5.42 3.92 17.12
CA ARG A 427 5.50 2.50 17.43
C ARG A 427 4.18 1.99 18.01
N CYS A 428 3.62 0.98 17.37
CA CYS A 428 2.38 0.34 17.77
C CYS A 428 2.45 -1.17 17.53
N THR A 429 1.63 -1.95 18.22
CA THR A 429 1.59 -3.42 18.03
C THR A 429 0.87 -3.83 16.76
N ASP A 430 -0.15 -3.06 16.38
CA ASP A 430 -1.05 -3.34 15.27
C ASP A 430 -1.69 -2.04 14.77
N PRO A 431 -2.13 -1.99 13.50
CA PRO A 431 -2.72 -0.78 12.91
C PRO A 431 -4.04 -0.38 13.56
N SER A 432 -4.83 -1.33 14.10
CA SER A 432 -6.13 -1.03 14.72
C SER A 432 -5.98 -0.14 15.96
N ARG A 433 -4.97 -0.40 16.80
CA ARG A 433 -4.66 0.43 17.98
C ARG A 433 -4.12 1.80 17.59
N PHE A 434 -3.42 1.90 16.47
CA PHE A 434 -2.99 3.17 15.91
C PHE A 434 -4.18 4.01 15.44
N LYS A 435 -5.14 3.41 14.72
CA LYS A 435 -6.42 4.04 14.33
C LYS A 435 -7.24 4.54 15.54
N LYS A 436 -7.12 3.88 16.71
CA LYS A 436 -7.70 4.34 17.99
C LYS A 436 -6.92 5.51 18.65
N GLY A 437 -5.84 5.98 18.05
CA GLY A 437 -4.96 7.04 18.57
C GLY A 437 -4.13 6.62 19.80
N ILE A 438 -4.07 5.33 20.15
CA ILE A 438 -3.47 4.86 21.41
C ILE A 438 -1.94 5.01 21.44
N CYS A 439 -1.31 5.00 20.27
CA CYS A 439 0.13 4.83 20.11
C CYS A 439 0.93 6.14 19.95
N LEU A 440 0.34 7.33 20.10
CA LEU A 440 0.98 8.63 19.83
C LEU A 440 2.07 9.09 20.84
N SER A 441 2.84 8.18 21.45
CA SER A 441 3.85 8.52 22.47
C SER A 441 5.26 8.54 21.88
N CYS A 442 6.04 9.59 22.15
CA CYS A 442 7.47 9.63 21.79
C CYS A 442 8.43 9.12 22.87
N ARG A 443 7.92 8.82 24.08
CA ARG A 443 8.78 8.38 25.20
C ARG A 443 9.47 7.04 24.92
N LYS A 444 10.78 6.97 25.20
CA LYS A 444 11.63 5.77 25.02
C LYS A 444 11.64 5.29 23.57
N ASN A 445 11.88 6.19 22.62
CA ASN A 445 11.94 5.91 21.18
C ASN A 445 10.67 5.20 20.65
N ARG A 446 9.50 5.61 21.17
CA ARG A 446 8.20 5.14 20.67
C ARG A 446 7.67 5.97 19.50
N CYS A 447 8.39 7.02 19.11
CA CYS A 447 8.20 7.67 17.83
C CYS A 447 9.56 7.86 17.16
N ASN A 448 9.55 8.00 15.84
CA ASN A 448 10.74 8.28 15.04
C ASN A 448 10.35 9.09 13.80
N ASN A 449 11.33 9.65 13.11
CA ASN A 449 11.10 10.32 11.84
C ASN A 449 10.89 9.27 10.73
N LEU A 450 10.02 9.58 9.77
CA LEU A 450 9.93 8.83 8.53
C LEU A 450 11.11 9.20 7.61
N GLY A 451 11.68 8.20 6.94
CA GLY A 451 12.65 8.37 5.86
C GLY A 451 14.06 8.76 6.30
N TYR A 452 14.67 9.74 5.64
CA TYR A 452 16.12 9.98 5.72
C TYR A 452 16.61 10.33 7.13
N ASN A 453 15.84 11.12 7.88
CA ASN A 453 16.19 11.60 9.22
C ASN A 453 15.85 10.61 10.36
N ILE A 454 15.53 9.36 10.04
CA ILE A 454 15.22 8.33 11.04
C ILE A 454 16.42 8.11 11.98
N LYS A 455 16.13 7.95 13.27
CA LYS A 455 17.16 7.71 14.29
C LYS A 455 17.36 6.21 14.50
N LYS A 456 18.59 5.73 14.39
CA LYS A 456 18.95 4.35 14.71
C LYS A 456 18.52 4.01 16.15
N MET A 457 17.79 2.91 16.32
CA MET A 457 17.33 2.45 17.63
C MET A 457 18.02 1.14 18.00
N ARG A 458 18.62 1.07 19.20
CA ARG A 458 19.13 -0.18 19.77
C ARG A 458 17.97 -1.01 20.35
N ASN A 459 17.17 -1.63 19.49
CA ASN A 459 16.09 -2.54 19.89
C ASN A 459 16.46 -3.99 19.56
N ARG A 460 16.17 -4.92 20.47
CA ARG A 460 16.36 -6.36 20.28
C ARG A 460 15.36 -7.03 19.31
N ARG A 461 14.34 -6.28 18.86
CA ARG A 461 13.26 -6.77 17.99
C ARG A 461 12.89 -5.69 16.99
N ASN A 462 12.41 -6.10 15.82
CA ASN A 462 11.84 -5.23 14.79
C ASN A 462 10.76 -4.32 15.40
N SER A 463 10.74 -3.07 14.97
CA SER A 463 9.86 -2.05 15.51
C SER A 463 8.86 -1.58 14.47
N LYS A 464 7.65 -2.15 14.49
CA LYS A 464 6.53 -1.69 13.67
C LYS A 464 6.06 -0.30 14.12
N MET A 465 5.99 0.63 13.19
CA MET A 465 5.53 2.00 13.40
C MET A 465 4.48 2.39 12.36
N TYR A 466 3.62 3.33 12.73
CA TYR A 466 2.48 3.76 11.91
C TYR A 466 2.35 5.28 11.95
N LEU A 467 1.85 5.85 10.87
CA LEU A 467 1.46 7.25 10.73
C LEU A 467 0.33 7.37 9.71
N LYS A 468 -0.35 8.51 9.70
CA LYS A 468 -1.19 8.96 8.59
C LYS A 468 -0.42 9.97 7.75
N THR A 469 -0.74 10.03 6.46
CA THR A 469 -0.15 10.98 5.53
C THR A 469 -1.23 11.63 4.68
N ARG A 470 -0.88 12.74 4.05
CA ARG A 470 -1.69 13.39 3.02
C ARG A 470 -1.66 12.60 1.70
N ALA A 471 -2.56 12.95 0.79
CA ALA A 471 -2.57 12.41 -0.57
C ALA A 471 -1.44 12.95 -1.45
N ASP A 472 -1.01 14.19 -1.20
CA ASP A 472 -0.03 14.93 -2.00
C ASP A 472 1.11 15.48 -1.14
N MET A 473 2.27 15.72 -1.77
CA MET A 473 3.47 16.23 -1.14
C MET A 473 3.31 17.74 -0.82
N PRO A 474 3.74 18.26 0.34
CA PRO A 474 4.37 17.55 1.46
C PRO A 474 3.39 16.65 2.21
N PHE A 475 3.81 15.42 2.53
CA PHE A 475 2.91 14.38 3.02
C PHE A 475 2.63 14.43 4.52
N GLY A 476 3.46 15.16 5.26
CA GLY A 476 3.33 15.34 6.70
C GLY A 476 2.02 15.98 7.14
N GLY A 477 1.67 15.73 8.40
CA GLY A 477 0.51 16.31 9.06
C GLY A 477 0.51 15.98 10.56
N TYR A 478 -0.60 16.31 11.23
CA TYR A 478 -0.69 16.28 12.69
C TYR A 478 -1.66 15.20 13.18
N HIS A 479 -1.24 14.48 14.21
CA HIS A 479 -1.96 13.35 14.78
C HIS A 479 -2.56 13.74 16.14
N TYR A 480 -3.88 13.68 16.24
CA TYR A 480 -4.61 13.95 17.49
C TYR A 480 -5.31 12.69 17.97
N GLN A 481 -4.94 12.21 19.16
CA GLN A 481 -5.75 11.24 19.88
C GLN A 481 -6.88 11.98 20.57
N MET A 482 -8.12 11.61 20.28
CA MET A 482 -9.30 12.13 20.95
C MET A 482 -9.96 11.02 21.77
N LYS A 483 -10.31 11.36 23.01
CA LYS A 483 -11.06 10.47 23.91
C LYS A 483 -12.29 11.17 24.42
N MET A 484 -13.45 10.60 24.12
CA MET A 484 -14.73 11.05 24.65
C MET A 484 -15.43 9.92 25.38
N HIS A 485 -16.07 10.26 26.50
CA HIS A 485 -16.93 9.34 27.20
C HIS A 485 -18.36 9.58 26.74
N VAL A 486 -19.00 8.54 26.23
CA VAL A 486 -20.36 8.62 25.66
C VAL A 486 -21.31 7.99 26.66
N PHE A 487 -22.20 8.78 27.25
CA PHE A 487 -23.24 8.28 28.16
C PHE A 487 -24.53 8.03 27.36
N SER A 488 -25.18 6.89 27.57
CA SER A 488 -26.52 6.61 27.03
C SER A 488 -27.56 6.75 28.14
N LYS A 489 -28.72 7.34 27.82
CA LYS A 489 -29.87 7.46 28.73
C LYS A 489 -31.09 6.64 28.29
N ALA A 490 -31.03 5.92 27.16
CA ALA A 490 -32.15 5.15 26.63
C ALA A 490 -31.74 3.70 26.31
N ASP A 491 -32.61 2.76 26.67
CA ASP A 491 -32.55 1.33 26.32
C ASP A 491 -33.14 1.12 24.90
N GLY A 492 -32.50 1.72 23.90
CA GLY A 492 -32.89 1.60 22.50
C GLY A 492 -31.87 0.81 21.68
N GLU A 493 -32.34 0.11 20.64
CA GLU A 493 -31.48 -0.66 19.73
C GLU A 493 -30.31 0.16 19.15
N ASP A 494 -29.18 -0.54 19.08
CA ASP A 494 -27.81 -0.09 18.84
C ASP A 494 -27.63 0.47 17.42
N LYS A 495 -27.90 1.77 17.22
CA LYS A 495 -27.44 2.48 16.00
C LYS A 495 -25.99 2.89 16.16
N ASP A 496 -25.16 2.53 15.20
CA ASP A 496 -23.76 2.93 15.12
C ASP A 496 -23.67 4.43 14.74
N PRO A 497 -23.30 5.34 15.65
CA PRO A 497 -23.31 6.77 15.38
C PRO A 497 -22.15 7.19 14.47
N THR A 498 -22.44 7.80 13.33
CA THR A 498 -21.40 8.49 12.54
C THR A 498 -21.18 9.90 13.10
N PHE A 499 -20.04 10.12 13.75
CA PHE A 499 -19.64 11.45 14.20
C PHE A 499 -18.72 12.14 13.20
N PHE A 500 -18.81 13.47 13.13
CA PHE A 500 -17.84 14.32 12.49
C PHE A 500 -17.23 15.29 13.50
N VAL A 501 -15.95 15.60 13.31
CA VAL A 501 -15.19 16.51 14.16
C VAL A 501 -14.59 17.62 13.31
N LYS A 502 -14.83 18.86 13.73
CA LYS A 502 -14.15 20.05 13.21
C LYS A 502 -13.30 20.69 14.29
N LEU A 503 -12.05 20.98 13.95
CA LEU A 503 -11.07 21.57 14.85
C LEU A 503 -10.88 23.04 14.50
N TYR A 504 -10.93 23.88 15.54
CA TYR A 504 -10.69 25.31 15.41
C TYR A 504 -9.35 25.64 16.03
N GLY A 505 -8.45 26.16 15.21
CA GLY A 505 -7.07 26.46 15.57
C GLY A 505 -6.81 27.94 15.81
N ALA A 506 -5.56 28.25 16.18
CA ALA A 506 -5.11 29.63 16.28
C ALA A 506 -4.76 30.23 14.91
N HIS A 507 -4.34 29.40 13.95
CA HIS A 507 -3.95 29.84 12.61
C HIS A 507 -5.06 29.56 11.59
N ASN A 508 -5.57 28.33 11.55
CA ASN A 508 -6.60 27.86 10.61
C ASN A 508 -7.58 26.91 11.30
N ASP A 509 -8.75 26.73 10.68
CA ASP A 509 -9.75 25.74 11.06
C ASP A 509 -9.75 24.57 10.06
N THR A 510 -10.10 23.37 10.53
CA THR A 510 -10.20 22.20 9.65
C THR A 510 -11.54 22.13 8.92
N LYS A 511 -11.61 21.29 7.89
CA LYS A 511 -12.89 20.76 7.39
C LYS A 511 -13.48 19.75 8.38
N ASP A 512 -14.72 19.34 8.14
CA ASP A 512 -15.34 18.28 8.94
C ASP A 512 -14.63 16.95 8.65
N HIS A 513 -14.01 16.36 9.67
CA HIS A 513 -13.37 15.06 9.60
C HIS A 513 -14.36 13.99 10.06
N SER A 514 -14.59 12.95 9.25
CA SER A 514 -15.32 11.78 9.72
C SER A 514 -14.52 11.07 10.80
N VAL A 515 -15.21 10.65 11.86
CA VAL A 515 -14.59 9.86 12.92
C VAL A 515 -14.66 8.40 12.50
N ASP A 516 -13.56 7.89 11.94
CA ASP A 516 -13.40 6.47 11.63
C ASP A 516 -13.18 5.68 12.93
N LEU A 517 -14.21 4.95 13.35
CA LEU A 517 -14.19 4.13 14.56
C LEU A 517 -14.00 2.67 14.17
N PRO A 518 -12.84 2.07 14.50
CA PRO A 518 -12.59 0.67 14.18
C PRO A 518 -13.48 -0.31 14.97
N ASP A 519 -14.08 0.13 16.09
CA ASP A 519 -15.07 -0.66 16.84
C ASP A 519 -16.35 0.18 16.99
N LYS A 520 -17.50 -0.49 17.20
CA LYS A 520 -18.76 0.16 17.58
C LYS A 520 -18.57 1.07 18.81
N ILE A 521 -19.32 2.18 18.84
CA ILE A 521 -19.30 3.09 20.00
C ILE A 521 -19.79 2.38 21.25
N GLY A 522 -18.89 2.21 22.22
CA GLY A 522 -19.26 1.71 23.53
C GLY A 522 -20.10 2.74 24.28
N LEU A 523 -21.36 2.39 24.58
CA LEU A 523 -22.24 3.17 25.44
C LEU A 523 -21.80 3.08 26.90
N ASN A 524 -21.77 4.20 27.62
CA ASN A 524 -21.20 4.33 28.96
C ASN A 524 -19.70 3.95 29.03
N PHE A 525 -19.00 4.02 27.89
CA PHE A 525 -17.56 3.77 27.79
C PHE A 525 -16.80 4.98 27.24
N THR A 526 -15.48 4.95 27.44
CA THR A 526 -14.57 5.95 26.85
C THR A 526 -14.10 5.47 25.50
N ASN A 527 -14.56 6.12 24.43
CA ASN A 527 -14.19 5.83 23.06
C ASN A 527 -12.96 6.67 22.69
N SER A 528 -12.00 6.05 22.00
CA SER A 528 -10.72 6.65 21.61
C SER A 528 -10.50 6.47 20.12
N PHE A 529 -10.19 7.55 19.43
CA PHE A 529 -9.97 7.56 17.99
C PHE A 529 -8.85 8.53 17.61
N LEU A 530 -8.29 8.31 16.43
CA LEU A 530 -7.29 9.16 15.83
C LEU A 530 -7.97 10.16 14.89
N VAL A 531 -7.61 11.42 15.01
CA VAL A 531 -7.92 12.47 14.03
C VAL A 531 -6.60 12.93 13.42
N PHE A 532 -6.53 12.96 12.09
CA PHE A 532 -5.37 13.43 11.35
C PHE A 532 -5.73 14.74 10.64
N THR A 533 -4.87 15.76 10.77
CA THR A 533 -5.03 17.03 10.05
C THR A 533 -3.84 17.26 9.12
N GLU A 534 -4.15 17.72 7.92
CA GLU A 534 -3.14 18.00 6.89
C GLU A 534 -2.39 19.30 7.13
N GLU A 535 -3.09 20.30 7.67
CA GLU A 535 -2.55 21.64 7.90
C GLU A 535 -2.20 21.85 9.37
N ASP A 536 -1.24 22.76 9.60
CA ASP A 536 -0.95 23.27 10.94
C ASP A 536 -2.02 24.27 11.37
N ILE A 537 -2.89 23.82 12.27
CA ILE A 537 -3.94 24.66 12.86
C ILE A 537 -3.40 25.52 14.03
N GLY A 538 -2.13 25.38 14.40
CA GLY A 538 -1.55 26.01 15.58
C GLY A 538 -2.13 25.43 16.88
N ASP A 539 -2.25 26.25 17.92
CA ASP A 539 -2.83 25.80 19.18
C ASP A 539 -4.35 25.55 19.03
N LEU A 540 -4.79 24.30 19.24
CA LEU A 540 -6.21 23.92 19.21
C LEU A 540 -7.03 24.72 20.23
N LEU A 541 -8.07 25.44 19.79
CA LEU A 541 -8.88 26.36 20.58
C LEU A 541 -10.29 25.83 20.89
N LYS A 542 -10.97 25.29 19.87
CA LYS A 542 -12.32 24.70 20.00
C LYS A 542 -12.45 23.41 19.19
N ILE A 543 -13.37 22.56 19.61
CA ILE A 543 -13.73 21.31 18.91
C ILE A 543 -15.23 21.32 18.72
N LYS A 544 -15.70 21.11 17.50
CA LYS A 544 -17.11 20.92 17.20
C LYS A 544 -17.35 19.46 16.82
N LEU A 545 -18.24 18.80 17.55
CA LEU A 545 -18.65 17.42 17.33
C LEU A 545 -20.07 17.44 16.77
N SER A 546 -20.28 16.88 15.59
CA SER A 546 -21.61 16.73 14.98
C SER A 546 -21.95 15.26 14.77
N TRP A 547 -23.24 14.92 14.85
CA TRP A 547 -23.76 13.58 14.57
C TRP A 547 -24.53 13.61 13.26
N GLU A 548 -24.20 12.72 12.32
CA GLU A 548 -24.93 12.53 11.07
C GLU A 548 -26.45 12.47 11.28
N GLY A 549 -27.17 13.32 10.54
CA GLY A 549 -28.64 13.33 10.51
C GLY A 549 -29.22 12.40 9.45
N ALA A 550 -30.54 12.19 9.44
CA ALA A 550 -31.17 11.36 8.41
C ALA A 550 -30.93 11.94 6.99
N PRO A 551 -30.61 11.09 5.99
CA PRO A 551 -30.30 11.55 4.64
C PRO A 551 -31.50 12.27 4.00
N LYS A 552 -31.25 13.38 3.31
CA LYS A 552 -32.27 14.18 2.60
C LYS A 552 -32.72 13.56 1.25
N SER A 553 -32.62 12.25 1.06
CA SER A 553 -32.95 11.58 -0.21
C SER A 553 -34.35 10.95 -0.18
N TRP A 554 -35.12 11.08 -1.28
CA TRP A 554 -36.46 10.50 -1.48
C TRP A 554 -36.51 8.98 -1.22
N PHE A 555 -35.40 8.29 -1.47
CA PHE A 555 -35.24 6.85 -1.22
C PHE A 555 -35.34 6.49 0.28
N SER A 556 -34.91 7.39 1.17
CA SER A 556 -35.04 7.22 2.63
C SER A 556 -36.47 7.42 3.13
N ILE A 557 -37.27 8.21 2.42
CA ILE A 557 -38.71 8.41 2.68
C ILE A 557 -39.49 7.16 2.30
N TRP A 558 -39.15 6.53 1.17
CA TRP A 558 -39.78 5.28 0.73
C TRP A 558 -39.40 4.08 1.62
N LYS A 559 -38.13 3.99 2.04
CA LYS A 559 -37.67 2.99 3.02
C LYS A 559 -38.36 3.18 4.39
N LYS A 560 -38.59 4.44 4.80
CA LYS A 560 -39.40 4.78 5.98
C LYS A 560 -40.86 4.35 5.83
N MET A 561 -41.49 4.60 4.68
CA MET A 561 -42.89 4.24 4.42
C MET A 561 -43.09 2.71 4.47
N LYS A 562 -42.11 1.95 3.97
CA LYS A 562 -42.08 0.48 4.06
C LYS A 562 -41.91 -0.02 5.50
N SER A 563 -41.10 0.64 6.33
CA SER A 563 -40.93 0.26 7.75
C SER A 563 -42.14 0.60 8.63
N VAL A 564 -42.88 1.66 8.31
CA VAL A 564 -44.10 2.08 9.03
C VAL A 564 -45.28 1.14 8.79
N LEU A 565 -45.29 0.45 7.65
CA LEU A 565 -46.31 -0.56 7.30
C LEU A 565 -46.09 -1.93 7.97
N TYR A 566 -44.90 -2.21 8.53
CA TYR A 566 -44.54 -3.53 9.07
C TYR A 566 -44.05 -3.54 10.52
N SER A 567 -44.03 -2.41 11.22
CA SER A 567 -43.65 -2.35 12.64
C SER A 567 -44.50 -1.34 13.39
N GLY A 568 -45.43 -1.85 14.21
CA GLY A 568 -46.09 -1.08 15.25
C GLY A 568 -45.13 -0.89 16.42
N GLY A 569 -44.26 0.11 16.34
CA GLY A 569 -43.28 0.44 17.39
C GLY A 569 -43.03 1.94 17.45
N THR A 570 -43.27 2.52 18.63
CA THR A 570 -43.07 3.93 18.94
C THR A 570 -41.60 4.36 18.79
N LYS A 571 -41.39 5.55 18.21
CA LYS A 571 -40.09 6.17 17.97
C LYS A 571 -39.41 6.56 19.30
N GLU A 572 -38.26 5.98 19.61
CA GLU A 572 -37.31 6.61 20.53
C GLU A 572 -36.20 7.33 19.74
N ASN A 573 -36.06 8.64 20.00
CA ASN A 573 -34.92 9.42 19.53
C ASN A 573 -33.74 9.09 20.44
N GLN A 574 -32.75 8.35 19.94
CA GLN A 574 -31.52 8.07 20.68
C GLN A 574 -30.82 9.38 21.05
N VAL A 575 -30.65 9.62 22.35
CA VAL A 575 -29.95 10.79 22.88
C VAL A 575 -28.67 10.30 23.55
N LEU A 576 -27.53 10.78 23.06
CA LEU A 576 -26.23 10.53 23.66
C LEU A 576 -25.78 11.76 24.45
N GLU A 577 -24.99 11.57 25.49
CA GLU A 577 -24.42 12.67 26.27
C GLU A 577 -22.90 12.60 26.25
N VAL A 578 -22.25 13.70 25.84
CA VAL A 578 -20.79 13.86 25.80
C VAL A 578 -20.41 15.12 26.56
N ARG A 579 -19.72 14.96 27.69
CA ARG A 579 -19.38 16.07 28.59
C ARG A 579 -18.03 16.72 28.29
N ARG A 580 -17.06 15.90 27.90
CA ARG A 580 -15.66 16.31 27.74
C ARG A 580 -14.95 15.47 26.70
N ILE A 581 -13.99 16.11 26.03
CA ILE A 581 -13.09 15.49 25.07
C ILE A 581 -11.65 15.72 25.56
N ARG A 582 -10.91 14.63 25.79
CA ARG A 582 -9.47 14.70 26.08
C ARG A 582 -8.70 14.54 24.79
N VAL A 583 -7.79 15.46 24.52
CA VAL A 583 -6.99 15.47 23.30
C VAL A 583 -5.52 15.33 23.64
N LYS A 584 -4.78 14.55 22.84
CA LYS A 584 -3.33 14.52 22.86
C LYS A 584 -2.82 14.71 21.42
N CYS A 585 -1.99 15.73 21.21
CA CYS A 585 -1.25 15.91 19.96
C CYS A 585 0.00 15.03 19.99
N GLY A 586 0.25 14.30 18.91
CA GLY A 586 1.40 13.43 18.74
C GLY A 586 2.68 14.24 18.55
N GLU A 587 2.66 15.24 17.68
CA GLU A 587 3.85 16.00 17.26
C GLU A 587 4.38 16.85 18.42
N THR A 588 3.48 17.58 19.08
CA THR A 588 3.85 18.45 20.22
C THR A 588 3.91 17.71 21.56
N GLN A 589 3.43 16.46 21.62
CA GLN A 589 3.20 15.68 22.85
C GLN A 589 2.33 16.39 23.92
N LYS A 590 1.68 17.52 23.60
CA LYS A 590 0.80 18.27 24.49
C LYS A 590 -0.51 17.52 24.72
N LYS A 591 -1.12 17.73 25.90
CA LYS A 591 -2.41 17.16 26.29
C LYS A 591 -3.36 18.26 26.70
N PHE A 592 -4.61 18.15 26.27
CA PHE A 592 -5.66 19.13 26.50
C PHE A 592 -6.94 18.44 26.94
N THR A 593 -7.78 19.16 27.66
CA THR A 593 -9.16 18.75 27.96
C THR A 593 -10.10 19.86 27.53
N PHE A 594 -11.10 19.48 26.74
CA PHE A 594 -12.15 20.36 26.26
C PHE A 594 -13.48 19.97 26.91
N CYS A 595 -14.22 20.96 27.36
CA CYS A 595 -15.50 20.85 28.04
C CYS A 595 -16.57 21.51 27.17
N ALA A 596 -17.82 21.04 27.23
CA ALA A 596 -18.91 21.66 26.49
C ALA A 596 -19.00 23.17 26.82
N GLU A 597 -19.14 24.01 25.79
CA GLU A 597 -19.20 25.48 25.93
C GLU A 597 -20.38 25.91 26.79
N ASP A 598 -21.53 25.24 26.60
CA ASP A 598 -22.69 25.30 27.49
C ASP A 598 -22.76 24.00 28.33
N PRO A 599 -22.56 24.06 29.66
CA PRO A 599 -22.66 22.90 30.56
C PRO A 599 -24.02 22.21 30.56
N THR A 600 -25.08 22.88 30.10
CA THR A 600 -26.43 22.32 30.01
C THR A 600 -26.71 21.63 28.67
N ALA A 601 -25.92 21.95 27.63
CA ALA A 601 -26.04 21.41 26.27
C ALA A 601 -25.02 20.28 26.00
N THR A 602 -24.96 19.28 26.88
CA THR A 602 -24.06 18.12 26.73
C THR A 602 -24.69 16.96 25.97
N LYS A 603 -25.95 17.10 25.53
CA LYS A 603 -26.73 16.06 24.84
C LYS A 603 -26.64 16.26 23.33
N ILE A 604 -26.32 15.19 22.60
CA ILE A 604 -26.27 15.16 21.14
C ILE A 604 -27.32 14.19 20.60
N THR A 605 -27.97 14.60 19.51
CA THR A 605 -28.95 13.81 18.76
C THR A 605 -28.58 13.84 17.28
N PRO A 606 -29.06 12.90 16.45
CA PRO A 606 -28.77 12.89 15.02
C PRO A 606 -29.13 14.23 14.36
N GLY A 607 -28.19 14.81 13.60
CA GLY A 607 -28.33 16.11 12.94
C GLY A 607 -27.96 17.34 13.78
N ASN A 608 -27.63 17.17 15.06
CA ASN A 608 -27.20 18.25 15.95
C ASN A 608 -25.67 18.23 16.17
N GLU A 609 -25.16 19.34 16.73
CA GLU A 609 -23.75 19.54 17.04
C GLU A 609 -23.54 20.08 18.46
N ILE A 610 -22.36 19.80 19.03
CA ILE A 610 -21.90 20.34 20.31
C ILE A 610 -20.53 20.97 20.12
N THR A 611 -20.36 22.18 20.65
CA THR A 611 -19.07 22.88 20.71
C THR A 611 -18.40 22.68 22.06
N PHE A 612 -17.11 22.34 22.03
CA PHE A 612 -16.26 22.18 23.20
C PHE A 612 -15.13 23.21 23.17
N VAL A 613 -14.90 23.86 24.30
CA VAL A 613 -13.83 24.84 24.53
C VAL A 613 -12.86 24.33 25.59
N LYS A 614 -11.64 24.88 25.67
CA LYS A 614 -10.70 24.53 26.74
C LYS A 614 -11.37 24.67 28.11
N CYS A 615 -11.31 23.63 28.94
CA CYS A 615 -11.89 23.67 30.29
C CYS A 615 -11.25 24.80 31.12
N ARG A 616 -12.04 25.50 31.95
CA ARG A 616 -11.56 26.59 32.82
C ARG A 616 -10.67 26.08 33.96
N ASP A 617 -10.83 24.82 34.36
CA ASP A 617 -10.00 24.17 35.38
C ASP A 617 -8.63 23.84 34.77
N GLY A 618 -7.64 24.65 35.16
CA GLY A 618 -6.37 24.81 34.47
C GLY A 618 -5.49 23.56 34.32
N TRP A 619 -4.44 23.79 33.53
CA TRP A 619 -3.23 22.99 33.39
C TRP A 619 -2.61 22.59 34.75
N GLU A 620 -3.08 21.51 35.38
CA GLU A 620 -2.21 20.76 36.27
C GLU A 620 -1.41 19.74 35.44
N VAL A 621 -0.31 20.22 34.85
CA VAL A 621 0.87 19.39 34.70
C VAL A 621 1.24 18.96 36.12
N LYS A 622 0.90 17.73 36.51
CA LYS A 622 1.36 17.16 37.79
C LYS A 622 2.83 17.53 37.98
N PRO A 623 3.20 18.30 39.02
CA PRO A 623 4.59 18.63 39.25
C PRO A 623 5.35 17.33 39.37
N ARG A 624 6.48 17.21 38.64
CA ARG A 624 7.50 16.21 38.99
C ARG A 624 7.79 16.43 40.47
N LYS A 625 7.52 15.43 41.31
CA LYS A 625 8.01 15.44 42.69
C LYS A 625 9.54 15.54 42.62
N SER A 626 10.04 16.75 42.81
CA SER A 626 11.43 17.02 43.15
C SER A 626 11.63 16.42 44.53
N LEU A 627 12.33 15.28 44.60
CA LEU A 627 12.89 14.78 45.85
C LEU A 627 14.12 15.64 46.13
N THR A 628 13.94 16.70 46.90
CA THR A 628 15.03 17.35 47.64
C THR A 628 14.84 16.99 49.12
N PRO A 629 15.88 16.50 49.81
CA PRO A 629 15.75 16.01 51.18
C PRO A 629 15.74 17.18 52.15
N VAL A 630 14.65 17.34 52.89
CA VAL A 630 14.64 18.18 54.09
C VAL A 630 15.18 17.33 55.25
N LEU A 631 16.41 17.63 55.66
CA LEU A 631 16.95 17.21 56.94
C LEU A 631 16.16 17.94 58.05
N SER A 632 15.42 17.18 58.85
CA SER A 632 15.03 17.63 60.18
C SER A 632 15.13 16.44 61.14
N ASN A 633 15.88 16.69 62.22
CA ASN A 633 16.24 15.76 63.27
C ASN A 633 15.02 15.31 64.08
N GLY A 634 15.08 14.05 64.54
CA GLY A 634 14.55 13.66 65.83
C GLY A 634 13.42 12.62 65.80
N GLY A 635 13.73 11.41 66.28
CA GLY A 635 12.77 10.64 67.08
C GLY A 635 12.35 9.27 66.54
N SER A 636 13.00 8.24 67.08
CA SER A 636 12.50 6.90 67.40
C SER A 636 12.17 5.88 66.30
N LEU A 637 13.03 4.86 66.26
CA LEU A 637 12.78 3.49 65.79
C LEU A 637 11.46 2.95 66.38
N LEU A 638 10.64 2.30 65.54
CA LEU A 638 9.98 1.02 65.86
C LEU A 638 9.47 0.34 64.57
N LEU A 639 9.65 -0.97 64.55
CA LEU A 639 9.59 -1.92 63.44
C LEU A 639 8.21 -2.06 62.76
N TYR A 640 8.20 -2.33 61.45
CA TYR A 640 7.08 -2.98 60.75
C TYR A 640 7.56 -4.18 59.89
N PRO A 641 6.78 -5.27 59.78
CA PRO A 641 7.25 -6.55 59.26
C PRO A 641 7.23 -6.62 57.73
N LYS A 642 8.23 -7.35 57.21
CA LYS A 642 8.31 -7.91 55.86
C LYS A 642 7.15 -8.89 55.64
N ASP A 643 6.38 -8.75 54.55
CA ASP A 643 5.69 -9.88 53.88
C ASP A 643 4.91 -9.49 52.60
N TRP A 644 5.62 -9.14 51.52
CA TRP A 644 4.99 -8.99 50.19
C TRP A 644 5.74 -9.70 49.04
N VAL A 645 6.78 -10.49 49.33
CA VAL A 645 7.60 -11.15 48.29
C VAL A 645 7.12 -12.58 47.96
N SER A 646 6.25 -13.19 48.76
CA SER A 646 5.85 -14.60 48.57
C SER A 646 4.57 -14.82 47.74
N LYS A 647 3.91 -13.78 47.21
CA LYS A 647 2.66 -13.94 46.43
C LYS A 647 2.80 -13.80 44.91
N ILE A 648 3.97 -13.48 44.39
CA ILE A 648 4.18 -13.28 42.93
C ILE A 648 4.73 -14.52 42.21
N ILE A 649 5.20 -15.54 42.93
CA ILE A 649 5.82 -16.72 42.31
C ILE A 649 4.79 -17.84 41.98
N PHE A 650 3.59 -17.80 42.54
CA PHE A 650 2.60 -18.89 42.36
C PHE A 650 1.71 -18.75 41.10
N TYR A 651 1.73 -17.61 40.40
CA TYR A 651 0.84 -17.35 39.26
C TYR A 651 1.45 -17.61 37.86
N ARG A 652 2.65 -18.20 37.80
CA ARG A 652 3.38 -18.46 36.54
C ARG A 652 3.65 -19.92 36.22
N LEU A 653 3.06 -20.86 36.96
CA LEU A 653 3.22 -22.30 36.74
C LEU A 653 1.91 -23.04 36.43
N ILE A 654 0.80 -22.32 36.22
CA ILE A 654 -0.45 -22.87 35.67
C ILE A 654 -0.98 -21.89 34.61
N ARG A 655 -0.30 -21.86 33.46
CA ARG A 655 -0.87 -21.49 32.16
C ARG A 655 0.04 -21.92 31.03
#